data_AF-A0A3B0YIU5-F1
#
_entry.id   AF-A0A3B0YIU5-F1
#
_cell.length_a   1.000
_cell.length_b   1.000
_cell.length_c   1.000
_cell.angle_alpha   90.00
_cell.angle_beta   90.00
_cell.angle_gamma   90.00
#
_symmetry.space_group_name_H-M   'P 1'
#
loop_
_entity.id
_entity.type
_entity.pdbx_description
1 polymer ?
#
loop_
_entity_poly.entity_id
_entity_poly.type
_entity_poly.pdbx_seq_one_letter_code
_entity_poly.pdbx_strand_id
1 'polypeptide(L)'
;MNNVLADVTLVDSAGGIQLGGVNTAFVVNSLDVRSTAGDITQANAINTGDIILDAGTSDIVFNTDNNTFSGNLLITDAQNVRIDNTTGTTLDTSSIRNDLVINSGGEIKQTDANSVLRVGGNARLSARDASNVDQNITLSNTSNQFNTVNIVNAANVDLYDSAAAIGIQGDVSGFLTIQSTGRDTANNAIFNTAEINVAGTATFSVLDGESINLGNQANTFIVDPVFNGAINNLTLSDDTALRFENNLTLSGDLAVNAQGITQAENTALDITGQASLNGNADGIRLTGSNDFKNTINLNTRSGDIQNQPADVVISDRNNLELGASSIDGGLNVTAQSVTQTENLTQGNAQGLRVANTAQFTVADGGSLALNNIDNQFTSIRIATATDGAFLDNVTLANRDTLDLQAMNVTNDLNVTSLGGITDSGALVVNGLTQLSGTNITLDNAANDFNNITIGNGEQVTINNLDTLNFTGTSVISDRLDITVENGDISSDAGASIQVANNSALQTLNGEILLDNGLHGFGSVQLNASGNARISDTNGIDIRGSRIGGDLNISAGTGNNASVINDIVNTNGTIDVTGSTTLQSLNGANILLARTGSEHVLRGPVSMTVNGPANAENQLNTVALNNGVATNLQTINTRTLLLTSAGDITDSGAITVSDNAVFSTGGNIDLSTAANETLSNNNIASFSVRAANNVNIGTEGALNLGAVTITGELTVAANGLTTTADLLGSTGIDLNAGSGALLINNNLSTRSGVMNLTADQDITQRNGTSINGPQILLNSRRGSINQNGQIIQSGEPAAVLLPAVDVQAGDAIVMSSAATTQAENDIRYVSNNNQRLTSLNSGTGSISVESSSGAIIDANGNADNFIAQLVNLRAFTGIGSFENSIETRTAELDVVNTGINQGIIDIRNTGDVLLTKLINSGDINFNNDTNVTVDTVVADFSLTGANGSIVNGGNFFFTVESGSVLGVNRGPGVEFLTIPDITADSAQITVIGPFGTFQRLMVLKVRSDLTLVSSFSSLFFLGGEPTTFTDTSDIQLRILDSLNSVSGQQLIEVESLADVNRAIFTDLRNYDTEEIAVRLPRDQIFEDELQDYDVQ
;
A
#
# COMPACT_ATOMS: atom_id res chain seq x y z
N MET A 1 -108.10 -49.91 -12.64
CA MET A 1 -108.36 -51.36 -12.79
C MET A 1 -107.29 -52.08 -11.98
N ASN A 2 -107.63 -53.11 -11.21
CA ASN A 2 -106.64 -53.88 -10.46
C ASN A 2 -106.83 -55.35 -10.85
N ASN A 3 -105.96 -55.87 -11.71
CA ASN A 3 -106.20 -57.14 -12.38
C ASN A 3 -104.90 -57.94 -12.45
N VAL A 4 -104.68 -58.69 -11.37
CA VAL A 4 -103.53 -59.58 -11.17
C VAL A 4 -103.40 -60.49 -12.40
N LEU A 5 -102.24 -60.45 -13.08
CA LEU A 5 -101.87 -61.18 -14.32
C LEU A 5 -102.34 -60.60 -15.68
N ALA A 6 -102.76 -59.34 -15.79
CA ALA A 6 -103.09 -58.73 -17.08
C ALA A 6 -101.98 -57.83 -17.64
N ASP A 7 -101.70 -57.89 -18.94
CA ASP A 7 -100.95 -56.87 -19.68
C ASP A 7 -101.85 -55.65 -19.92
N VAL A 8 -101.37 -54.44 -19.64
CA VAL A 8 -102.19 -53.22 -19.65
C VAL A 8 -101.54 -52.11 -20.48
N THR A 9 -102.24 -51.67 -21.52
CA THR A 9 -101.88 -50.46 -22.29
C THR A 9 -102.84 -49.32 -21.95
N LEU A 10 -102.29 -48.14 -21.65
CA LEU A 10 -103.01 -46.89 -21.37
C LEU A 10 -102.48 -45.80 -22.31
N VAL A 11 -103.39 -45.08 -22.98
CA VAL A 11 -103.04 -43.97 -23.86
C VAL A 11 -103.95 -42.79 -23.55
N ASP A 12 -103.35 -41.62 -23.30
CA ASP A 12 -104.04 -40.33 -23.19
C ASP A 12 -103.38 -39.28 -24.09
N SER A 13 -104.15 -38.27 -24.49
CA SER A 13 -103.70 -37.21 -25.38
C SER A 13 -104.08 -35.80 -24.93
N ALA A 14 -104.48 -35.60 -23.67
CA ALA A 14 -105.03 -34.31 -23.24
C ALA A 14 -104.82 -33.88 -21.77
N GLY A 15 -104.59 -34.81 -20.83
CA GLY A 15 -104.64 -34.49 -19.39
C GLY A 15 -103.72 -35.30 -18.47
N GLY A 16 -102.79 -36.10 -19.00
CA GLY A 16 -101.89 -36.94 -18.23
C GLY A 16 -102.54 -38.23 -17.72
N ILE A 17 -101.74 -39.09 -17.07
CA ILE A 17 -102.19 -40.40 -16.58
C ILE A 17 -101.74 -40.59 -15.13
N GLN A 18 -102.70 -40.71 -14.21
CA GLN A 18 -102.43 -41.12 -12.83
C GLN A 18 -102.74 -42.61 -12.62
N LEU A 19 -101.74 -43.36 -12.15
CA LEU A 19 -101.82 -44.80 -11.92
C LEU A 19 -102.18 -45.14 -10.47
N GLY A 20 -102.91 -46.23 -10.28
CA GLY A 20 -103.41 -46.66 -8.96
C GLY A 20 -104.61 -45.88 -8.45
N GLY A 21 -105.10 -46.26 -7.27
CA GLY A 21 -106.17 -45.55 -6.57
C GLY A 21 -105.75 -45.26 -5.13
N VAL A 22 -106.36 -44.26 -4.50
CA VAL A 22 -105.91 -43.67 -3.22
C VAL A 22 -105.52 -44.69 -2.14
N ASN A 23 -106.23 -45.83 -2.06
CA ASN A 23 -106.04 -46.86 -1.03
C ASN A 23 -105.54 -48.22 -1.56
N THR A 24 -105.23 -48.37 -2.85
CA THR A 24 -104.88 -49.68 -3.43
C THR A 24 -103.79 -49.57 -4.48
N ALA A 25 -102.73 -50.37 -4.30
CA ALA A 25 -101.67 -50.55 -5.27
C ALA A 25 -102.20 -51.01 -6.65
N PHE A 26 -101.51 -50.62 -7.72
CA PHE A 26 -101.80 -50.97 -9.10
C PHE A 26 -100.99 -52.20 -9.52
N VAL A 27 -101.64 -53.36 -9.64
CA VAL A 27 -100.97 -54.65 -9.91
C VAL A 27 -101.33 -55.18 -11.29
N VAL A 28 -100.33 -55.38 -12.15
CA VAL A 28 -100.43 -55.84 -13.55
C VAL A 28 -99.24 -56.74 -13.93
N ASN A 29 -99.28 -57.41 -15.08
CA ASN A 29 -98.18 -58.24 -15.58
C ASN A 29 -97.14 -57.42 -16.35
N SER A 30 -97.61 -56.62 -17.32
CA SER A 30 -96.82 -55.60 -18.01
C SER A 30 -97.65 -54.33 -18.18
N LEU A 31 -96.97 -53.20 -18.38
CA LEU A 31 -97.58 -51.87 -18.34
C LEU A 31 -97.03 -50.95 -19.43
N ASP A 32 -97.83 -50.60 -20.43
CA ASP A 32 -97.48 -49.66 -21.50
C ASP A 32 -98.31 -48.37 -21.34
N VAL A 33 -97.68 -47.24 -21.03
CA VAL A 33 -98.37 -45.96 -20.72
C VAL A 33 -97.82 -44.85 -21.60
N ARG A 34 -98.68 -44.30 -22.46
CA ARG A 34 -98.34 -43.16 -23.33
C ARG A 34 -99.26 -41.96 -23.03
N SER A 35 -98.67 -40.83 -22.64
CA SER A 35 -99.36 -39.54 -22.57
C SER A 35 -98.71 -38.56 -23.54
N THR A 36 -99.47 -38.07 -24.52
CA THR A 36 -98.95 -37.05 -25.44
C THR A 36 -99.16 -35.62 -24.93
N ALA A 37 -99.76 -35.44 -23.76
CA ALA A 37 -99.96 -34.16 -23.09
C ALA A 37 -100.30 -34.36 -21.61
N GLY A 38 -99.37 -34.05 -20.71
CA GLY A 38 -99.53 -34.14 -19.26
C GLY A 38 -98.74 -35.29 -18.64
N ASP A 39 -98.48 -35.18 -17.34
CA ASP A 39 -97.55 -36.06 -16.63
C ASP A 39 -98.08 -37.49 -16.44
N ILE A 40 -97.16 -38.45 -16.38
CA ILE A 40 -97.45 -39.81 -15.92
C ILE A 40 -97.08 -39.89 -14.42
N THR A 41 -98.09 -40.06 -13.57
CA THR A 41 -97.94 -40.00 -12.11
C THR A 41 -98.58 -41.22 -11.43
N GLN A 42 -98.42 -41.34 -10.12
CA GLN A 42 -99.09 -42.39 -9.34
C GLN A 42 -99.83 -41.84 -8.11
N ALA A 43 -100.87 -42.55 -7.68
CA ALA A 43 -101.63 -42.28 -6.46
C ALA A 43 -101.28 -43.26 -5.31
N ASN A 44 -100.67 -44.40 -5.65
CA ASN A 44 -100.30 -45.48 -4.74
C ASN A 44 -99.22 -46.35 -5.43
N ALA A 45 -98.70 -47.37 -4.75
CA ALA A 45 -97.66 -48.24 -5.27
C ALA A 45 -98.05 -48.94 -6.59
N ILE A 46 -97.10 -49.09 -7.50
CA ILE A 46 -97.24 -49.86 -8.75
C ILE A 46 -96.43 -51.16 -8.62
N ASN A 47 -97.02 -52.29 -8.98
CA ASN A 47 -96.35 -53.59 -9.05
C ASN A 47 -96.55 -54.19 -10.45
N THR A 48 -95.45 -54.36 -11.20
CA THR A 48 -95.46 -54.84 -12.59
C THR A 48 -94.16 -55.57 -12.96
N GLY A 49 -94.21 -56.38 -14.01
CA GLY A 49 -93.06 -56.86 -14.76
C GLY A 49 -92.50 -55.75 -15.65
N ASP A 50 -92.52 -55.98 -16.97
CA ASP A 50 -92.05 -54.99 -17.95
C ASP A 50 -92.94 -53.73 -17.96
N ILE A 51 -92.33 -52.58 -18.18
CA ILE A 51 -92.98 -51.27 -18.17
C ILE A 51 -92.42 -50.36 -19.27
N ILE A 52 -93.31 -49.84 -20.11
CA ILE A 52 -93.03 -48.88 -21.19
C ILE A 52 -93.72 -47.57 -20.83
N LEU A 53 -92.98 -46.47 -20.83
CA LEU A 53 -93.47 -45.13 -20.52
C LEU A 53 -93.12 -44.16 -21.65
N ASP A 54 -94.04 -43.26 -21.98
CA ASP A 54 -93.85 -42.18 -22.93
C ASP A 54 -94.69 -40.98 -22.46
N ALA A 55 -94.03 -39.94 -21.97
CA ALA A 55 -94.67 -38.69 -21.54
C ALA A 55 -94.41 -37.53 -22.52
N GLY A 56 -93.72 -37.80 -23.65
CA GLY A 56 -93.29 -36.76 -24.58
C GLY A 56 -92.51 -35.64 -23.88
N THR A 57 -93.08 -34.43 -23.84
CA THR A 57 -92.51 -33.24 -23.20
C THR A 57 -93.01 -33.00 -21.77
N SER A 58 -93.60 -33.99 -21.11
CA SER A 58 -94.09 -33.95 -19.73
C SER A 58 -93.30 -34.89 -18.81
N ASP A 59 -93.59 -34.87 -17.51
CA ASP A 59 -92.80 -35.58 -16.51
C ASP A 59 -93.36 -36.98 -16.20
N ILE A 60 -92.48 -37.87 -15.74
CA ILE A 60 -92.82 -39.17 -15.15
C ILE A 60 -92.47 -39.11 -13.66
N VAL A 61 -93.45 -39.29 -12.76
CA VAL A 61 -93.24 -39.18 -11.30
C VAL A 61 -93.84 -40.37 -10.57
N PHE A 62 -93.01 -41.37 -10.32
CA PHE A 62 -93.31 -42.56 -9.52
C PHE A 62 -92.55 -42.51 -8.19
N ASN A 63 -93.05 -41.71 -7.26
CA ASN A 63 -92.36 -41.28 -6.05
C ASN A 63 -92.90 -41.88 -4.73
N THR A 64 -93.27 -43.17 -4.73
CA THR A 64 -93.69 -43.87 -3.49
C THR A 64 -92.81 -45.06 -3.21
N ASP A 65 -92.36 -45.15 -1.96
CA ASP A 65 -91.35 -46.08 -1.45
C ASP A 65 -91.72 -47.58 -1.51
N ASN A 66 -92.87 -47.94 -2.10
CA ASN A 66 -93.42 -49.31 -2.15
C ASN A 66 -93.68 -49.82 -3.59
N ASN A 67 -93.21 -49.12 -4.62
CA ASN A 67 -93.25 -49.61 -6.00
C ASN A 67 -92.39 -50.87 -6.17
N THR A 68 -92.78 -51.78 -7.06
CA THR A 68 -92.02 -53.00 -7.39
C THR A 68 -92.03 -53.19 -8.91
N PHE A 69 -90.94 -52.81 -9.56
CA PHE A 69 -90.70 -53.09 -10.98
C PHE A 69 -89.76 -54.29 -11.09
N SER A 70 -90.27 -55.38 -11.66
CA SER A 70 -89.60 -56.68 -11.69
C SER A 70 -89.14 -57.11 -13.09
N GLY A 71 -89.53 -56.37 -14.12
CA GLY A 71 -89.04 -56.50 -15.50
C GLY A 71 -88.29 -55.26 -15.98
N ASN A 72 -88.28 -55.06 -17.29
CA ASN A 72 -87.54 -53.99 -17.97
C ASN A 72 -88.32 -52.67 -17.96
N LEU A 73 -87.65 -51.55 -17.69
CA LEU A 73 -88.19 -50.19 -17.77
C LEU A 73 -87.68 -49.48 -19.02
N LEU A 74 -88.59 -49.22 -19.96
CA LEU A 74 -88.35 -48.48 -21.20
C LEU A 74 -89.01 -47.09 -21.11
N ILE A 75 -88.23 -46.02 -21.22
CA ILE A 75 -88.76 -44.64 -21.30
C ILE A 75 -88.55 -44.12 -22.73
N THR A 76 -89.59 -44.15 -23.56
CA THR A 76 -89.50 -43.75 -24.97
C THR A 76 -89.11 -42.28 -25.10
N ASP A 77 -89.75 -41.41 -24.31
CA ASP A 77 -89.49 -39.97 -24.24
C ASP A 77 -90.10 -39.38 -22.96
N ALA A 78 -89.42 -38.43 -22.31
CA ALA A 78 -89.91 -37.68 -21.15
C ALA A 78 -89.11 -36.37 -20.94
N GLN A 79 -89.68 -35.41 -20.22
CA GLN A 79 -88.96 -34.22 -19.76
C GLN A 79 -88.08 -34.55 -18.54
N ASN A 80 -88.68 -34.74 -17.36
CA ASN A 80 -88.02 -35.28 -16.17
C ASN A 80 -88.59 -36.65 -15.82
N VAL A 81 -87.78 -37.48 -15.15
CA VAL A 81 -88.20 -38.80 -14.69
C VAL A 81 -87.79 -39.01 -13.23
N ARG A 82 -88.73 -39.39 -12.37
CA ARG A 82 -88.46 -39.93 -11.04
C ARG A 82 -89.05 -41.33 -10.90
N ILE A 83 -88.20 -42.29 -10.55
CA ILE A 83 -88.52 -43.69 -10.30
C ILE A 83 -88.00 -44.09 -8.92
N ASP A 84 -88.91 -44.25 -7.97
CA ASP A 84 -88.63 -44.94 -6.71
C ASP A 84 -89.12 -46.39 -6.88
N ASN A 85 -88.27 -47.37 -6.56
CA ASN A 85 -88.50 -48.80 -6.77
C ASN A 85 -87.87 -49.63 -5.63
N THR A 86 -88.63 -50.53 -5.02
CA THR A 86 -88.15 -51.40 -3.92
C THR A 86 -87.23 -52.53 -4.37
N THR A 87 -87.26 -52.87 -5.66
CA THR A 87 -86.38 -53.86 -6.28
C THR A 87 -85.32 -53.18 -7.16
N GLY A 88 -84.42 -53.98 -7.75
CA GLY A 88 -83.51 -53.50 -8.79
C GLY A 88 -84.25 -52.90 -9.98
N THR A 89 -83.69 -51.87 -10.60
CA THR A 89 -84.25 -51.17 -11.76
C THR A 89 -83.44 -51.52 -13.00
N THR A 90 -84.02 -52.30 -13.91
CA THR A 90 -83.39 -52.67 -15.19
C THR A 90 -83.91 -51.75 -16.30
N LEU A 91 -83.03 -50.94 -16.88
CA LEU A 91 -83.34 -49.95 -17.91
C LEU A 91 -83.14 -50.51 -19.33
N ASP A 92 -84.16 -50.35 -20.16
CA ASP A 92 -84.05 -50.49 -21.60
C ASP A 92 -83.77 -49.11 -22.25
N THR A 93 -83.81 -49.03 -23.57
CA THR A 93 -83.44 -47.90 -24.42
C THR A 93 -84.24 -46.63 -24.11
N SER A 94 -83.75 -45.83 -23.16
CA SER A 94 -84.49 -44.77 -22.50
C SER A 94 -83.97 -43.37 -22.84
N SER A 95 -84.88 -42.43 -23.09
CA SER A 95 -84.58 -41.05 -23.47
C SER A 95 -85.26 -40.04 -22.54
N ILE A 96 -84.45 -39.29 -21.79
CA ILE A 96 -84.88 -38.27 -20.83
C ILE A 96 -84.23 -36.93 -21.23
N ARG A 97 -85.04 -35.89 -21.44
CA ARG A 97 -84.54 -34.58 -21.91
C ARG A 97 -83.81 -33.77 -20.84
N ASN A 98 -84.26 -33.87 -19.59
CA ASN A 98 -83.68 -33.16 -18.45
C ASN A 98 -83.29 -34.17 -17.36
N ASP A 99 -83.80 -34.05 -16.14
CA ASP A 99 -83.29 -34.80 -14.99
C ASP A 99 -83.88 -36.22 -14.89
N LEU A 100 -83.04 -37.18 -14.53
CA LEU A 100 -83.39 -38.55 -14.19
C LEU A 100 -83.09 -38.79 -12.70
N VAL A 101 -84.07 -39.24 -11.93
CA VAL A 101 -83.93 -39.66 -10.53
C VAL A 101 -84.34 -41.11 -10.41
N ILE A 102 -83.42 -41.99 -10.01
CA ILE A 102 -83.72 -43.39 -9.69
C ILE A 102 -83.31 -43.68 -8.26
N ASN A 103 -84.26 -44.09 -7.42
CA ASN A 103 -84.01 -44.65 -6.10
C ASN A 103 -84.44 -46.13 -6.14
N SER A 104 -83.47 -47.03 -6.18
CA SER A 104 -83.67 -48.49 -6.32
C SER A 104 -83.20 -49.23 -5.07
N GLY A 105 -84.04 -50.14 -4.58
CA GLY A 105 -83.71 -51.07 -3.50
C GLY A 105 -82.82 -52.25 -3.93
N GLY A 106 -82.31 -52.23 -5.16
CA GLY A 106 -81.42 -53.24 -5.73
C GLY A 106 -80.45 -52.61 -6.74
N GLU A 107 -79.89 -53.42 -7.64
CA GLU A 107 -79.02 -52.91 -8.71
C GLU A 107 -79.77 -52.01 -9.70
N ILE A 108 -79.11 -50.96 -10.18
CA ILE A 108 -79.54 -50.20 -11.37
C ILE A 108 -78.69 -50.68 -12.55
N LYS A 109 -79.29 -51.25 -13.60
CA LYS A 109 -78.54 -51.82 -14.72
C LYS A 109 -79.27 -51.74 -16.05
N GLN A 110 -78.62 -52.12 -17.14
CA GLN A 110 -79.23 -52.19 -18.48
C GLN A 110 -79.67 -53.59 -18.90
N THR A 111 -80.67 -53.65 -19.80
CA THR A 111 -81.29 -54.88 -20.32
C THR A 111 -80.36 -55.78 -21.14
N ASP A 112 -79.70 -55.21 -22.14
CA ASP A 112 -78.72 -55.85 -23.00
C ASP A 112 -77.66 -54.83 -23.46
N ALA A 113 -76.60 -55.29 -24.12
CA ALA A 113 -75.43 -54.47 -24.48
C ALA A 113 -75.71 -53.34 -25.50
N ASN A 114 -76.87 -53.32 -26.17
CA ASN A 114 -77.24 -52.33 -27.17
C ASN A 114 -78.22 -51.27 -26.65
N SER A 115 -78.80 -51.47 -25.45
CA SER A 115 -79.76 -50.50 -24.93
C SER A 115 -79.06 -49.18 -24.61
N VAL A 116 -79.73 -48.07 -24.88
CA VAL A 116 -79.14 -46.73 -24.78
C VAL A 116 -79.87 -45.91 -23.74
N LEU A 117 -79.16 -45.41 -22.73
CA LEU A 117 -79.67 -44.41 -21.79
C LEU A 117 -79.21 -43.01 -22.20
N ARG A 118 -80.14 -42.09 -22.46
CA ARG A 118 -79.87 -40.67 -22.69
C ARG A 118 -80.49 -39.83 -21.58
N VAL A 119 -79.67 -38.98 -20.94
CA VAL A 119 -80.10 -38.02 -19.93
C VAL A 119 -79.47 -36.66 -20.24
N GLY A 120 -80.29 -35.69 -20.67
CA GLY A 120 -79.81 -34.35 -21.00
C GLY A 120 -79.50 -33.46 -19.79
N GLY A 121 -80.12 -33.73 -18.64
CA GLY A 121 -79.87 -33.07 -17.35
C GLY A 121 -79.09 -33.97 -16.39
N ASN A 122 -79.38 -33.87 -15.09
CA ASN A 122 -78.70 -34.63 -14.05
C ASN A 122 -79.31 -36.02 -13.87
N ALA A 123 -78.49 -37.06 -13.89
CA ALA A 123 -78.85 -38.41 -13.49
C ALA A 123 -78.50 -38.61 -12.00
N ARG A 124 -79.47 -38.44 -11.11
CA ARG A 124 -79.35 -38.75 -9.67
C ARG A 124 -79.72 -40.21 -9.41
N LEU A 125 -78.74 -41.03 -9.06
CA LEU A 125 -78.89 -42.48 -8.93
C LEU A 125 -78.58 -42.94 -7.50
N SER A 126 -79.48 -43.73 -6.92
CA SER A 126 -79.38 -44.30 -5.58
C SER A 126 -79.70 -45.79 -5.67
N ALA A 127 -78.72 -46.63 -5.35
CA ALA A 127 -78.83 -48.09 -5.37
C ALA A 127 -78.53 -48.61 -3.96
N ARG A 128 -79.56 -48.69 -3.11
CA ARG A 128 -79.45 -49.03 -1.69
C ARG A 128 -80.71 -49.71 -1.20
N ASP A 129 -80.56 -50.88 -0.59
CA ASP A 129 -81.70 -51.63 -0.07
C ASP A 129 -82.26 -51.06 1.24
N ALA A 130 -83.42 -51.59 1.66
CA ALA A 130 -84.09 -51.17 2.90
C ALA A 130 -83.31 -51.49 4.20
N SER A 131 -82.20 -52.22 4.12
CA SER A 131 -81.27 -52.45 5.23
C SER A 131 -80.06 -51.48 5.25
N ASN A 132 -80.01 -50.55 4.30
CA ASN A 132 -78.92 -49.62 4.03
C ASN A 132 -77.64 -50.28 3.52
N VAL A 133 -77.75 -51.42 2.83
CA VAL A 133 -76.65 -51.99 2.06
C VAL A 133 -76.70 -51.42 0.64
N ASP A 134 -75.58 -50.83 0.22
CA ASP A 134 -75.44 -50.30 -1.15
C ASP A 134 -75.35 -51.43 -2.18
N GLN A 135 -75.82 -51.15 -3.39
CA GLN A 135 -75.97 -52.09 -4.49
C GLN A 135 -75.30 -51.52 -5.75
N ASN A 136 -75.12 -52.34 -6.80
CA ASN A 136 -74.36 -51.92 -7.99
C ASN A 136 -75.16 -50.98 -8.91
N ILE A 137 -74.45 -50.09 -9.60
CA ILE A 137 -74.94 -49.34 -10.75
C ILE A 137 -74.09 -49.76 -11.96
N THR A 138 -74.69 -50.40 -12.95
CA THR A 138 -73.98 -50.90 -14.15
C THR A 138 -74.64 -50.36 -15.41
N LEU A 139 -74.17 -49.19 -15.85
CA LEU A 139 -74.62 -48.45 -17.03
C LEU A 139 -73.46 -48.38 -18.05
N SER A 140 -72.91 -49.55 -18.36
CA SER A 140 -71.65 -49.73 -19.09
C SER A 140 -71.82 -49.87 -20.62
N ASN A 141 -73.00 -49.60 -21.18
CA ASN A 141 -73.25 -49.73 -22.62
C ASN A 141 -72.62 -48.60 -23.43
N THR A 142 -72.02 -48.94 -24.57
CA THR A 142 -71.13 -48.06 -25.33
C THR A 142 -71.79 -46.87 -26.05
N SER A 143 -73.08 -46.62 -25.81
CA SER A 143 -73.87 -45.59 -26.49
C SER A 143 -74.70 -44.75 -25.53
N ASN A 144 -74.53 -44.95 -24.22
CA ASN A 144 -75.11 -44.09 -23.20
C ASN A 144 -74.61 -42.65 -23.34
N GLN A 145 -75.45 -41.69 -22.96
CA GLN A 145 -75.16 -40.26 -23.06
C GLN A 145 -75.68 -39.58 -21.80
N PHE A 146 -74.76 -39.17 -20.94
CA PHE A 146 -75.04 -38.43 -19.71
C PHE A 146 -74.54 -36.99 -19.83
N ASN A 147 -75.09 -36.09 -19.01
CA ASN A 147 -74.53 -34.75 -18.80
C ASN A 147 -73.81 -34.71 -17.45
N THR A 148 -74.54 -34.90 -16.34
CA THR A 148 -73.94 -35.06 -15.00
C THR A 148 -74.59 -36.22 -14.26
N VAL A 149 -73.79 -37.04 -13.58
CA VAL A 149 -74.24 -38.18 -12.78
C VAL A 149 -73.93 -37.94 -11.30
N ASN A 150 -74.96 -38.00 -10.47
CA ASN A 150 -74.89 -37.82 -9.02
C ASN A 150 -75.24 -39.14 -8.34
N ILE A 151 -74.22 -39.84 -7.84
CA ILE A 151 -74.38 -41.10 -7.12
C ILE A 151 -74.71 -40.77 -5.66
N VAL A 152 -75.95 -41.01 -5.24
CA VAL A 152 -76.36 -40.78 -3.84
C VAL A 152 -75.82 -41.87 -2.91
N ASN A 153 -75.66 -43.06 -3.47
CA ASN A 153 -75.14 -44.27 -2.84
C ASN A 153 -75.13 -45.40 -3.87
N ALA A 154 -74.02 -46.13 -3.92
CA ALA A 154 -73.87 -47.37 -4.66
C ALA A 154 -72.66 -48.13 -4.12
N ALA A 155 -72.66 -49.46 -4.28
CA ALA A 155 -71.50 -50.29 -3.99
C ALA A 155 -70.48 -50.10 -5.09
N ASN A 156 -70.70 -50.71 -6.25
CA ASN A 156 -69.83 -50.52 -7.42
C ASN A 156 -70.58 -49.77 -8.52
N VAL A 157 -69.87 -48.89 -9.22
CA VAL A 157 -70.44 -48.03 -10.26
C VAL A 157 -69.63 -48.16 -11.54
N ASP A 158 -70.23 -48.74 -12.58
CA ASP A 158 -69.68 -48.78 -13.93
C ASP A 158 -70.50 -47.86 -14.85
N LEU A 159 -69.91 -46.76 -15.31
CA LEU A 159 -70.52 -45.84 -16.26
C LEU A 159 -69.70 -45.78 -17.55
N TYR A 160 -70.39 -45.95 -18.67
CA TYR A 160 -69.86 -45.61 -19.99
C TYR A 160 -70.59 -44.37 -20.50
N ASP A 161 -69.86 -43.46 -21.13
CA ASP A 161 -70.43 -42.27 -21.76
C ASP A 161 -69.90 -42.05 -23.19
N SER A 162 -70.80 -41.55 -24.03
CA SER A 162 -70.54 -41.13 -25.42
C SER A 162 -71.07 -39.72 -25.71
N ALA A 163 -71.47 -38.97 -24.68
CA ALA A 163 -71.59 -37.52 -24.77
C ALA A 163 -70.20 -36.87 -24.79
N ALA A 164 -70.11 -35.59 -25.15
CA ALA A 164 -68.82 -34.91 -25.30
C ALA A 164 -68.01 -34.85 -23.99
N ALA A 165 -68.71 -34.70 -22.87
CA ALA A 165 -68.14 -34.66 -21.52
C ALA A 165 -69.16 -35.17 -20.50
N ILE A 166 -68.67 -35.79 -19.42
CA ILE A 166 -69.48 -36.26 -18.29
C ILE A 166 -69.04 -35.63 -16.97
N GLY A 167 -69.99 -35.01 -16.26
CA GLY A 167 -69.82 -34.57 -14.88
C GLY A 167 -70.11 -35.71 -13.89
N ILE A 168 -69.27 -35.92 -12.88
CA ILE A 168 -69.49 -36.94 -11.83
C ILE A 168 -69.46 -36.30 -10.44
N GLN A 169 -70.26 -36.83 -9.50
CA GLN A 169 -70.24 -36.47 -8.08
C GLN A 169 -70.92 -37.56 -7.22
N GLY A 170 -70.65 -37.57 -5.91
CA GLY A 170 -71.37 -38.38 -4.91
C GLY A 170 -70.60 -39.57 -4.32
N ASP A 171 -71.31 -40.46 -3.63
CA ASP A 171 -70.76 -41.45 -2.71
C ASP A 171 -70.79 -42.90 -3.27
N VAL A 172 -69.63 -43.55 -3.30
CA VAL A 172 -69.42 -44.92 -3.80
C VAL A 172 -68.64 -45.75 -2.78
N SER A 173 -69.25 -46.81 -2.23
CA SER A 173 -68.67 -47.64 -1.16
C SER A 173 -67.79 -48.81 -1.64
N GLY A 174 -67.67 -48.98 -2.95
CA GLY A 174 -66.80 -49.93 -3.66
C GLY A 174 -66.05 -49.24 -4.81
N PHE A 175 -65.93 -49.88 -5.97
CA PHE A 175 -65.18 -49.30 -7.10
C PHE A 175 -66.02 -48.36 -7.98
N LEU A 176 -65.35 -47.43 -8.65
CA LEU A 176 -65.93 -46.52 -9.64
C LEU A 176 -65.17 -46.63 -10.97
N THR A 177 -65.85 -47.01 -12.05
CA THR A 177 -65.32 -47.03 -13.41
C THR A 177 -66.04 -45.99 -14.27
N ILE A 178 -65.32 -45.03 -14.83
CA ILE A 178 -65.81 -44.09 -15.84
C ILE A 178 -65.05 -44.30 -17.16
N GLN A 179 -65.78 -44.57 -18.23
CA GLN A 179 -65.24 -44.62 -19.60
C GLN A 179 -65.93 -43.56 -20.46
N SER A 180 -65.25 -42.46 -20.77
CA SER A 180 -65.76 -41.42 -21.66
C SER A 180 -65.17 -41.58 -23.07
N THR A 181 -66.04 -41.57 -24.09
CA THR A 181 -65.66 -41.74 -25.50
C THR A 181 -66.19 -40.65 -26.42
N GLY A 182 -66.77 -39.59 -25.86
CA GLY A 182 -66.91 -38.33 -26.59
C GLY A 182 -65.58 -37.64 -26.84
N ARG A 183 -65.67 -36.53 -27.56
CA ARG A 183 -64.56 -35.59 -27.72
C ARG A 183 -64.99 -34.20 -27.28
N ASP A 184 -64.27 -33.63 -26.32
CA ASP A 184 -64.32 -32.23 -25.92
C ASP A 184 -62.90 -31.71 -25.69
N THR A 185 -62.11 -31.71 -26.77
CA THR A 185 -60.74 -31.20 -26.81
C THR A 185 -60.61 -29.71 -26.44
N ALA A 186 -61.72 -29.01 -26.21
CA ALA A 186 -61.75 -27.62 -25.76
C ALA A 186 -61.91 -27.50 -24.23
N ASN A 187 -62.41 -28.53 -23.55
CA ASN A 187 -62.63 -28.55 -22.11
C ASN A 187 -62.10 -29.87 -21.50
N ASN A 188 -62.94 -30.61 -20.77
CA ASN A 188 -62.59 -31.85 -20.08
C ASN A 188 -63.66 -32.91 -20.36
N ALA A 189 -63.26 -34.08 -20.86
CA ALA A 189 -64.18 -35.18 -21.17
C ALA A 189 -64.74 -35.87 -19.91
N ILE A 190 -64.04 -35.73 -18.78
CA ILE A 190 -64.52 -36.10 -17.44
C ILE A 190 -64.22 -34.93 -16.50
N PHE A 191 -65.23 -34.48 -15.74
CA PHE A 191 -65.05 -33.42 -14.75
C PHE A 191 -65.89 -33.66 -13.48
N ASN A 192 -65.54 -32.98 -12.39
CA ASN A 192 -66.31 -33.02 -11.15
C ASN A 192 -66.54 -31.60 -10.61
N THR A 193 -67.81 -31.21 -10.42
CA THR A 193 -68.19 -29.87 -9.91
C THR A 193 -68.51 -29.89 -8.42
N ALA A 194 -68.87 -31.06 -7.88
CA ALA A 194 -69.13 -31.30 -6.47
C ALA A 194 -68.38 -32.57 -6.03
N GLU A 195 -68.14 -32.67 -4.73
CA GLU A 195 -67.54 -33.81 -4.00
C GLU A 195 -67.83 -35.17 -4.61
N ILE A 196 -66.79 -36.00 -4.75
CA ILE A 196 -66.88 -37.43 -5.04
C ILE A 196 -66.10 -38.21 -3.99
N ASN A 197 -66.74 -39.22 -3.42
CA ASN A 197 -66.17 -40.07 -2.37
C ASN A 197 -66.15 -41.51 -2.86
N VAL A 198 -64.97 -42.11 -3.00
CA VAL A 198 -64.82 -43.49 -3.49
C VAL A 198 -63.99 -44.31 -2.50
N ALA A 199 -64.58 -45.37 -1.96
CA ALA A 199 -63.93 -46.21 -0.96
C ALA A 199 -63.07 -47.35 -1.55
N GLY A 200 -63.36 -47.77 -2.79
CA GLY A 200 -62.53 -48.66 -3.60
C GLY A 200 -61.78 -47.90 -4.70
N THR A 201 -61.19 -48.63 -5.65
CA THR A 201 -60.44 -48.03 -6.76
C THR A 201 -61.36 -47.22 -7.68
N ALA A 202 -61.03 -45.96 -7.92
CA ALA A 202 -61.60 -45.17 -9.00
C ALA A 202 -60.76 -45.33 -10.28
N THR A 203 -61.39 -45.55 -11.43
CA THR A 203 -60.74 -45.73 -12.74
C THR A 203 -61.39 -44.79 -13.75
N PHE A 204 -60.60 -43.87 -14.31
CA PHE A 204 -61.05 -42.89 -15.29
C PHE A 204 -60.35 -43.13 -16.62
N SER A 205 -61.12 -43.33 -17.69
CA SER A 205 -60.61 -43.61 -19.03
C SER A 205 -61.21 -42.65 -20.05
N VAL A 206 -60.36 -42.04 -20.89
CA VAL A 206 -60.76 -41.09 -21.95
C VAL A 206 -60.11 -41.46 -23.29
N LEU A 207 -60.54 -40.81 -24.38
CA LEU A 207 -59.85 -40.88 -25.66
C LEU A 207 -58.53 -40.09 -25.64
N ASP A 208 -57.61 -40.46 -26.52
CA ASP A 208 -56.33 -39.77 -26.71
C ASP A 208 -56.54 -38.29 -27.08
N GLY A 209 -55.90 -37.39 -26.31
CA GLY A 209 -55.98 -35.93 -26.47
C GLY A 209 -57.06 -35.24 -25.63
N GLU A 210 -57.87 -35.97 -24.87
CA GLU A 210 -58.89 -35.40 -23.98
C GLU A 210 -58.33 -35.08 -22.58
N SER A 211 -58.96 -34.14 -21.85
CA SER A 211 -58.54 -33.74 -20.49
C SER A 211 -59.47 -34.28 -19.40
N ILE A 212 -58.95 -34.43 -18.18
CA ILE A 212 -59.69 -34.85 -16.98
C ILE A 212 -59.53 -33.78 -15.88
N ASN A 213 -60.63 -33.35 -15.27
CA ASN A 213 -60.62 -32.37 -14.17
C ASN A 213 -61.42 -32.85 -12.96
N LEU A 214 -60.72 -33.51 -12.04
CA LEU A 214 -61.19 -33.92 -10.72
C LEU A 214 -60.71 -32.96 -9.62
N GLY A 215 -60.70 -31.65 -9.89
CA GLY A 215 -60.07 -30.63 -9.06
C GLY A 215 -60.85 -30.13 -7.84
N ASN A 216 -62.01 -30.73 -7.48
CA ASN A 216 -62.75 -30.29 -6.30
C ASN A 216 -62.05 -30.73 -5.00
N GLN A 217 -61.77 -29.76 -4.11
CA GLN A 217 -60.99 -29.97 -2.88
C GLN A 217 -61.64 -30.90 -1.83
N ALA A 218 -62.92 -31.25 -1.99
CA ALA A 218 -63.62 -32.19 -1.11
C ALA A 218 -63.58 -33.65 -1.60
N ASN A 219 -62.95 -33.93 -2.75
CA ASN A 219 -62.87 -35.29 -3.28
C ASN A 219 -62.06 -36.21 -2.36
N THR A 220 -62.60 -37.39 -2.06
CA THR A 220 -61.95 -38.41 -1.23
C THR A 220 -61.75 -39.69 -2.06
N PHE A 221 -60.50 -40.10 -2.32
CA PHE A 221 -60.20 -41.41 -2.91
C PHE A 221 -59.45 -42.29 -1.90
N ILE A 222 -60.14 -43.21 -1.23
CA ILE A 222 -59.52 -44.07 -0.19
C ILE A 222 -58.52 -45.08 -0.80
N VAL A 223 -58.69 -45.40 -2.09
CA VAL A 223 -57.73 -46.17 -2.88
C VAL A 223 -57.37 -45.34 -4.10
N ASP A 224 -56.07 -45.24 -4.38
CA ASP A 224 -55.50 -44.36 -5.41
C ASP A 224 -56.23 -44.46 -6.77
N PRO A 225 -56.61 -43.33 -7.38
CA PRO A 225 -57.28 -43.31 -8.67
C PRO A 225 -56.34 -43.70 -9.83
N VAL A 226 -56.88 -44.50 -10.75
CA VAL A 226 -56.20 -44.96 -11.96
C VAL A 226 -56.68 -44.16 -13.17
N PHE A 227 -55.74 -43.65 -13.97
CA PHE A 227 -56.00 -42.86 -15.16
C PHE A 227 -55.52 -43.60 -16.42
N ASN A 228 -56.38 -43.74 -17.43
CA ASN A 228 -56.11 -44.46 -18.67
C ASN A 228 -56.37 -43.60 -19.91
N GLY A 229 -55.54 -43.80 -20.95
CA GLY A 229 -55.57 -43.05 -22.22
C GLY A 229 -54.42 -42.06 -22.34
N ALA A 230 -54.13 -41.57 -23.54
CA ALA A 230 -53.15 -40.48 -23.72
C ALA A 230 -53.80 -39.13 -23.36
N ILE A 231 -53.91 -38.86 -22.05
CA ILE A 231 -54.57 -37.67 -21.50
C ILE A 231 -53.80 -36.40 -21.88
N ASN A 232 -54.53 -35.32 -22.17
CA ASN A 232 -53.93 -34.02 -22.41
C ASN A 232 -53.57 -33.32 -21.10
N ASN A 233 -54.57 -32.84 -20.36
CA ASN A 233 -54.37 -32.23 -19.03
C ASN A 233 -55.04 -33.09 -17.95
N LEU A 234 -54.39 -33.18 -16.78
CA LEU A 234 -54.96 -33.82 -15.59
C LEU A 234 -54.95 -32.82 -14.42
N THR A 235 -56.14 -32.42 -13.99
CA THR A 235 -56.33 -31.74 -12.70
C THR A 235 -56.94 -32.73 -11.71
N LEU A 236 -56.36 -32.85 -10.52
CA LEU A 236 -56.82 -33.75 -9.47
C LEU A 236 -56.67 -33.07 -8.11
N SER A 237 -57.73 -33.15 -7.29
CA SER A 237 -57.62 -32.96 -5.85
C SER A 237 -58.09 -34.22 -5.14
N ASP A 238 -57.43 -34.51 -4.03
CA ASP A 238 -57.70 -35.59 -3.09
C ASP A 238 -57.55 -35.01 -1.67
N ASP A 239 -58.47 -35.28 -0.76
CA ASP A 239 -58.34 -34.86 0.64
C ASP A 239 -57.46 -35.83 1.46
N THR A 240 -57.06 -36.95 0.85
CA THR A 240 -56.12 -37.95 1.37
C THR A 240 -54.73 -37.86 0.68
N ALA A 241 -53.87 -38.85 0.86
CA ALA A 241 -52.55 -38.90 0.22
C ALA A 241 -52.62 -39.70 -1.09
N LEU A 242 -52.06 -39.14 -2.16
CA LEU A 242 -52.08 -39.71 -3.51
C LEU A 242 -50.77 -40.43 -3.84
N ARG A 243 -50.89 -41.58 -4.53
CA ARG A 243 -49.78 -42.36 -5.06
C ARG A 243 -50.00 -42.75 -6.51
N PHE A 244 -49.09 -42.32 -7.39
CA PHE A 244 -49.12 -42.71 -8.81
C PHE A 244 -48.63 -44.16 -9.00
N GLU A 245 -49.56 -45.10 -9.15
CA GLU A 245 -49.31 -46.55 -9.28
C GLU A 245 -48.89 -47.02 -10.69
N ASN A 246 -49.21 -46.25 -11.73
CA ASN A 246 -48.89 -46.58 -13.13
C ASN A 246 -48.00 -45.51 -13.76
N ASN A 247 -47.46 -45.79 -14.95
CA ASN A 247 -46.87 -44.76 -15.79
C ASN A 247 -47.97 -43.78 -16.23
N LEU A 248 -47.77 -42.49 -15.96
CA LEU A 248 -48.65 -41.42 -16.40
C LEU A 248 -47.96 -40.62 -17.50
N THR A 249 -48.59 -40.49 -18.66
CA THR A 249 -48.07 -39.72 -19.79
C THR A 249 -49.08 -38.65 -20.16
N LEU A 250 -48.68 -37.37 -20.08
CA LEU A 250 -49.52 -36.22 -20.43
C LEU A 250 -48.92 -35.40 -21.59
N SER A 251 -49.76 -35.01 -22.55
CA SER A 251 -49.37 -34.06 -23.60
C SER A 251 -49.47 -32.58 -23.18
N GLY A 252 -50.14 -32.30 -22.06
CA GLY A 252 -50.34 -31.00 -21.45
C GLY A 252 -50.03 -31.01 -19.95
N ASP A 253 -50.77 -30.23 -19.19
CA ASP A 253 -50.45 -29.85 -17.81
C ASP A 253 -50.90 -30.89 -16.77
N LEU A 254 -50.17 -30.95 -15.65
CA LEU A 254 -50.49 -31.73 -14.45
C LEU A 254 -50.73 -30.79 -13.26
N ALA A 255 -51.92 -30.82 -12.67
CA ALA A 255 -52.23 -30.06 -11.45
C ALA A 255 -52.76 -31.00 -10.36
N VAL A 256 -52.05 -31.10 -9.23
CA VAL A 256 -52.37 -32.03 -8.14
C VAL A 256 -52.43 -31.31 -6.79
N ASN A 257 -53.44 -31.62 -5.99
CA ASN A 257 -53.55 -31.22 -4.60
C ASN A 257 -53.93 -32.42 -3.73
N ALA A 258 -53.03 -32.87 -2.86
CA ALA A 258 -53.22 -34.03 -1.97
C ALA A 258 -52.52 -33.81 -0.63
N GLN A 259 -52.84 -34.58 0.42
CA GLN A 259 -52.14 -34.50 1.71
C GLN A 259 -50.67 -34.88 1.60
N GLY A 260 -50.36 -35.79 0.68
CA GLY A 260 -49.02 -36.10 0.19
C GLY A 260 -49.10 -36.58 -1.25
N ILE A 261 -48.02 -36.44 -2.01
CA ILE A 261 -47.94 -36.90 -3.41
C ILE A 261 -46.75 -37.84 -3.55
N THR A 262 -47.00 -39.11 -3.89
CA THR A 262 -45.97 -40.14 -4.00
C THR A 262 -46.07 -40.93 -5.30
N GLN A 263 -45.11 -41.82 -5.52
CA GLN A 263 -44.96 -42.58 -6.77
C GLN A 263 -44.62 -44.06 -6.48
N ALA A 264 -45.08 -44.96 -7.36
CA ALA A 264 -44.66 -46.35 -7.37
C ALA A 264 -43.19 -46.55 -7.76
N GLU A 265 -42.57 -47.60 -7.22
CA GLU A 265 -41.23 -47.99 -7.64
C GLU A 265 -41.25 -48.42 -9.11
N ASN A 266 -40.31 -47.90 -9.90
CA ASN A 266 -40.17 -48.18 -11.33
C ASN A 266 -41.31 -47.67 -12.24
N THR A 267 -42.14 -46.72 -11.79
CA THR A 267 -42.98 -45.94 -12.70
C THR A 267 -42.31 -44.63 -13.12
N ALA A 268 -42.90 -43.95 -14.10
CA ALA A 268 -42.50 -42.63 -14.57
C ALA A 268 -43.72 -41.72 -14.78
N LEU A 269 -43.52 -40.43 -14.53
CA LEU A 269 -44.40 -39.35 -14.95
C LEU A 269 -43.72 -38.66 -16.14
N ASP A 270 -44.25 -38.86 -17.36
CA ASP A 270 -43.79 -38.19 -18.58
C ASP A 270 -44.75 -37.02 -18.88
N ILE A 271 -44.41 -35.80 -18.45
CA ILE A 271 -45.28 -34.62 -18.50
C ILE A 271 -44.73 -33.59 -19.48
N THR A 272 -45.53 -33.22 -20.48
CA THR A 272 -45.11 -32.28 -21.53
C THR A 272 -45.47 -30.83 -21.22
N GLY A 273 -46.56 -30.59 -20.49
CA GLY A 273 -46.95 -29.27 -19.98
C GLY A 273 -46.36 -28.95 -18.60
N GLN A 274 -46.84 -27.86 -17.98
CA GLN A 274 -46.44 -27.46 -16.64
C GLN A 274 -46.94 -28.48 -15.60
N ALA A 275 -46.13 -28.77 -14.59
CA ALA A 275 -46.54 -29.52 -13.42
C ALA A 275 -46.71 -28.60 -12.20
N SER A 276 -47.80 -28.75 -11.45
CA SER A 276 -48.11 -27.98 -10.25
C SER A 276 -48.60 -28.92 -9.16
N LEU A 277 -47.73 -29.17 -8.17
CA LEU A 277 -47.93 -30.21 -7.16
C LEU A 277 -48.01 -29.58 -5.77
N ASN A 278 -49.14 -29.78 -5.09
CA ASN A 278 -49.36 -29.37 -3.71
C ASN A 278 -49.51 -30.63 -2.85
N GLY A 279 -48.41 -31.05 -2.21
CA GLY A 279 -48.35 -32.24 -1.36
C GLY A 279 -48.55 -31.92 0.13
N ASN A 280 -49.28 -30.84 0.43
CA ASN A 280 -49.65 -30.33 1.75
C ASN A 280 -48.76 -30.81 2.93
N ALA A 281 -49.26 -31.67 3.82
CA ALA A 281 -48.63 -31.98 5.10
C ALA A 281 -47.61 -33.13 5.06
N ASP A 282 -47.78 -34.11 4.16
CA ASP A 282 -46.96 -35.32 4.06
C ASP A 282 -45.85 -35.20 2.99
N GLY A 283 -45.86 -34.14 2.19
CA GLY A 283 -44.80 -33.79 1.24
C GLY A 283 -44.97 -34.36 -0.16
N ILE A 284 -43.88 -34.31 -0.95
CA ILE A 284 -43.85 -34.77 -2.35
C ILE A 284 -42.65 -35.70 -2.54
N ARG A 285 -42.88 -36.92 -3.05
CA ARG A 285 -41.82 -37.93 -3.23
C ARG A 285 -41.96 -38.66 -4.57
N LEU A 286 -41.28 -38.14 -5.58
CA LEU A 286 -41.30 -38.60 -6.97
C LEU A 286 -39.90 -39.10 -7.39
N THR A 287 -39.55 -40.32 -6.96
CA THR A 287 -38.22 -40.92 -7.18
C THR A 287 -38.14 -41.86 -8.39
N GLY A 288 -39.16 -41.88 -9.23
CA GLY A 288 -39.16 -42.62 -10.50
C GLY A 288 -38.30 -41.96 -11.58
N SER A 289 -38.28 -42.56 -12.77
CA SER A 289 -37.54 -42.04 -13.94
C SER A 289 -38.37 -41.01 -14.70
N ASN A 290 -38.79 -39.93 -14.02
CA ASN A 290 -39.70 -38.92 -14.56
C ASN A 290 -39.06 -38.05 -15.66
N ASP A 291 -39.91 -37.40 -16.46
CA ASP A 291 -39.55 -36.45 -17.53
C ASP A 291 -40.53 -35.28 -17.53
N PHE A 292 -40.19 -34.22 -16.79
CA PHE A 292 -40.89 -32.94 -16.77
C PHE A 292 -40.24 -32.00 -17.80
N LYS A 293 -40.87 -31.85 -18.96
CA LYS A 293 -40.30 -31.09 -20.10
C LYS A 293 -40.49 -29.57 -20.01
N ASN A 294 -41.15 -29.12 -18.95
CA ASN A 294 -41.54 -27.74 -18.70
C ASN A 294 -41.49 -27.49 -17.19
N THR A 295 -41.67 -26.24 -16.77
CA THR A 295 -41.59 -25.82 -15.37
C THR A 295 -42.40 -26.70 -14.42
N ILE A 296 -41.82 -27.05 -13.26
CA ILE A 296 -42.54 -27.65 -12.13
C ILE A 296 -42.61 -26.72 -10.92
N ASN A 297 -43.81 -26.55 -10.37
CA ASN A 297 -44.07 -25.84 -9.11
C ASN A 297 -44.33 -26.85 -7.99
N LEU A 298 -43.66 -26.70 -6.85
CA LEU A 298 -43.65 -27.65 -5.74
C LEU A 298 -44.05 -26.95 -4.44
N ASN A 299 -45.19 -27.31 -3.86
CA ASN A 299 -45.65 -26.71 -2.61
C ASN A 299 -45.93 -27.77 -1.54
N THR A 300 -45.44 -27.50 -0.34
CA THR A 300 -45.79 -28.21 0.88
C THR A 300 -46.17 -27.20 1.96
N ARG A 301 -46.95 -27.63 2.93
CA ARG A 301 -47.42 -26.80 4.04
C ARG A 301 -47.54 -27.68 5.28
N SER A 302 -46.73 -27.42 6.30
CA SER A 302 -46.82 -28.20 7.53
C SER A 302 -48.18 -27.96 8.20
N GLY A 303 -49.00 -29.02 8.25
CA GLY A 303 -50.33 -29.01 8.87
C GLY A 303 -50.32 -29.37 10.36
N ASP A 304 -49.17 -29.80 10.89
CA ASP A 304 -49.04 -30.35 12.23
C ASP A 304 -48.50 -29.31 13.24
N ILE A 305 -49.17 -29.23 14.39
CA ILE A 305 -48.72 -28.52 15.60
C ILE A 305 -47.37 -29.02 16.16
N GLN A 306 -46.89 -30.18 15.71
CA GLN A 306 -45.56 -30.73 16.03
C GLN A 306 -44.45 -30.31 15.05
N ASN A 307 -44.77 -29.54 13.99
CA ASN A 307 -43.79 -28.99 13.05
C ASN A 307 -42.92 -30.07 12.37
N GLN A 308 -43.55 -31.17 11.93
CA GLN A 308 -42.88 -32.17 11.09
C GLN A 308 -42.61 -31.56 9.70
N PRO A 309 -41.40 -31.71 9.15
CA PRO A 309 -41.04 -31.12 7.87
C PRO A 309 -41.69 -31.88 6.71
N ALA A 310 -42.45 -31.16 5.88
CA ALA A 310 -43.06 -31.70 4.68
C ALA A 310 -42.05 -31.59 3.53
N ASP A 311 -41.19 -32.59 3.42
CA ASP A 311 -40.06 -32.63 2.48
C ASP A 311 -40.50 -32.83 1.01
N VAL A 312 -39.66 -32.39 0.08
CA VAL A 312 -39.80 -32.64 -1.35
C VAL A 312 -38.60 -33.40 -1.88
N VAL A 313 -38.83 -34.56 -2.48
CA VAL A 313 -37.83 -35.38 -3.16
C VAL A 313 -38.28 -35.63 -4.59
N ILE A 314 -37.50 -35.20 -5.58
CA ILE A 314 -37.81 -35.34 -7.00
C ILE A 314 -36.61 -35.82 -7.80
N SER A 315 -36.84 -36.78 -8.69
CA SER A 315 -35.87 -37.21 -9.71
C SER A 315 -36.46 -36.99 -11.09
N ASP A 316 -35.65 -36.41 -11.97
CA ASP A 316 -35.89 -36.28 -13.41
C ASP A 316 -34.74 -36.93 -14.19
N ARG A 317 -35.02 -37.50 -15.36
CA ARG A 317 -34.00 -38.14 -16.21
C ARG A 317 -33.28 -37.18 -17.16
N ASN A 318 -33.78 -35.96 -17.32
CA ASN A 318 -33.29 -34.89 -18.18
C ASN A 318 -32.94 -33.65 -17.33
N ASN A 319 -33.00 -32.45 -17.92
CA ASN A 319 -32.90 -31.20 -17.18
C ASN A 319 -34.23 -30.86 -16.53
N LEU A 320 -34.21 -30.37 -15.28
CA LEU A 320 -35.41 -29.96 -14.56
C LEU A 320 -35.47 -28.44 -14.42
N GLU A 321 -36.58 -27.83 -14.85
CA GLU A 321 -36.87 -26.42 -14.59
C GLU A 321 -37.81 -26.27 -13.39
N LEU A 322 -37.36 -25.59 -12.34
CA LEU A 322 -38.16 -25.28 -11.16
C LEU A 322 -38.82 -23.90 -11.28
N GLY A 323 -40.12 -23.83 -10.98
CA GLY A 323 -40.85 -22.58 -10.84
C GLY A 323 -41.02 -22.14 -9.40
N ALA A 324 -41.89 -21.16 -9.16
CA ALA A 324 -42.18 -20.65 -7.81
C ALA A 324 -42.68 -21.77 -6.89
N SER A 325 -41.94 -22.05 -5.82
CA SER A 325 -42.13 -23.23 -4.99
C SER A 325 -41.92 -22.91 -3.51
N SER A 326 -42.81 -23.42 -2.67
CA SER A 326 -42.86 -23.14 -1.23
C SER A 326 -42.78 -24.45 -0.45
N ILE A 327 -41.59 -24.80 0.02
CA ILE A 327 -41.31 -26.04 0.75
C ILE A 327 -41.08 -25.75 2.23
N ASP A 328 -41.95 -26.28 3.10
CA ASP A 328 -41.84 -26.17 4.56
C ASP A 328 -40.90 -27.23 5.18
N GLY A 329 -40.42 -28.19 4.38
CA GLY A 329 -39.35 -29.13 4.73
C GLY A 329 -38.02 -28.82 4.03
N GLY A 330 -37.26 -29.87 3.72
CA GLY A 330 -36.11 -29.85 2.83
C GLY A 330 -36.48 -30.16 1.38
N LEU A 331 -35.59 -29.82 0.46
CA LEU A 331 -35.73 -30.08 -0.98
C LEU A 331 -34.55 -30.94 -1.45
N ASN A 332 -34.82 -32.06 -2.12
CA ASN A 332 -33.81 -32.92 -2.73
C ASN A 332 -34.16 -33.18 -4.20
N VAL A 333 -33.32 -32.69 -5.11
CA VAL A 333 -33.50 -32.77 -6.56
C VAL A 333 -32.40 -33.64 -7.17
N THR A 334 -32.76 -34.54 -8.08
CA THR A 334 -31.81 -35.27 -8.94
C THR A 334 -32.18 -35.04 -10.41
N ALA A 335 -31.25 -34.58 -11.24
CA ALA A 335 -31.46 -34.28 -12.66
C ALA A 335 -30.13 -34.33 -13.46
N GLN A 336 -30.16 -34.13 -14.79
CA GLN A 336 -28.94 -33.87 -15.57
C GLN A 336 -28.37 -32.47 -15.30
N SER A 337 -29.23 -31.47 -15.21
CA SER A 337 -28.95 -30.09 -14.81
C SER A 337 -30.26 -29.47 -14.27
N VAL A 338 -30.15 -28.43 -13.46
CA VAL A 338 -31.33 -27.77 -12.86
C VAL A 338 -31.32 -26.29 -13.16
N THR A 339 -32.42 -25.78 -13.66
CA THR A 339 -32.65 -24.35 -13.89
C THR A 339 -33.86 -23.87 -13.12
N GLN A 340 -34.00 -22.56 -12.99
CA GLN A 340 -35.18 -21.91 -12.46
C GLN A 340 -35.82 -21.02 -13.52
N THR A 341 -37.15 -20.94 -13.56
CA THR A 341 -37.84 -19.97 -14.42
C THR A 341 -37.45 -18.55 -14.02
N GLU A 342 -36.83 -17.82 -14.94
CA GLU A 342 -36.27 -16.50 -14.64
C GLU A 342 -37.35 -15.47 -14.32
N ASN A 343 -37.27 -14.84 -13.15
CA ASN A 343 -38.04 -13.64 -12.85
C ASN A 343 -37.22 -12.66 -12.02
N LEU A 344 -36.52 -11.76 -12.71
CA LEU A 344 -35.54 -10.81 -12.15
C LEU A 344 -36.17 -9.66 -11.33
N THR A 345 -37.46 -9.73 -11.01
CA THR A 345 -38.18 -8.67 -10.28
C THR A 345 -38.22 -8.96 -8.77
N GLN A 346 -37.33 -8.33 -8.00
CA GLN A 346 -37.29 -8.44 -6.53
C GLN A 346 -38.65 -8.15 -5.87
N GLY A 347 -39.05 -8.94 -4.88
CA GLY A 347 -40.25 -8.74 -4.07
C GLY A 347 -41.55 -9.25 -4.69
N ASN A 348 -41.49 -10.11 -5.71
CA ASN A 348 -42.64 -10.73 -6.37
C ASN A 348 -43.08 -12.06 -5.73
N ALA A 349 -42.31 -12.58 -4.78
CA ALA A 349 -42.55 -13.86 -4.09
C ALA A 349 -42.66 -15.08 -5.05
N GLN A 350 -41.93 -15.05 -6.17
CA GLN A 350 -41.84 -16.13 -7.17
C GLN A 350 -40.55 -16.98 -7.02
N GLY A 351 -39.84 -16.86 -5.91
CA GLY A 351 -38.63 -17.63 -5.63
C GLY A 351 -38.90 -19.07 -5.17
N LEU A 352 -37.82 -19.82 -4.98
CA LEU A 352 -37.78 -21.08 -4.24
C LEU A 352 -37.59 -20.76 -2.76
N ARG A 353 -38.60 -21.03 -1.93
CA ARG A 353 -38.49 -20.97 -0.46
C ARG A 353 -38.34 -22.38 0.08
N VAL A 354 -37.23 -22.67 0.76
CA VAL A 354 -36.98 -23.96 1.41
C VAL A 354 -36.66 -23.70 2.89
N ALA A 355 -37.46 -24.26 3.80
CA ALA A 355 -37.29 -24.02 5.23
C ALA A 355 -36.02 -24.68 5.80
N ASN A 356 -35.69 -25.88 5.32
CA ASN A 356 -34.49 -26.63 5.69
C ASN A 356 -33.45 -26.61 4.55
N THR A 357 -32.52 -27.58 4.53
CA THR A 357 -31.51 -27.71 3.47
C THR A 357 -32.13 -27.97 2.11
N ALA A 358 -31.60 -27.28 1.09
CA ALA A 358 -31.81 -27.63 -0.32
C ALA A 358 -30.58 -28.40 -0.85
N GLN A 359 -30.80 -29.60 -1.40
CA GLN A 359 -29.79 -30.43 -2.05
C GLN A 359 -30.14 -30.63 -3.53
N PHE A 360 -29.19 -30.32 -4.40
CA PHE A 360 -29.27 -30.56 -5.84
C PHE A 360 -28.18 -31.54 -6.24
N THR A 361 -28.56 -32.65 -6.87
CA THR A 361 -27.65 -33.65 -7.41
C THR A 361 -27.78 -33.62 -8.93
N VAL A 362 -26.73 -33.16 -9.62
CA VAL A 362 -26.71 -33.08 -11.10
C VAL A 362 -25.77 -34.12 -11.70
N ALA A 363 -25.82 -34.31 -13.02
CA ALA A 363 -24.84 -35.15 -13.71
C ALA A 363 -23.42 -34.55 -13.60
N ASP A 364 -22.40 -35.37 -13.83
CA ASP A 364 -21.01 -34.91 -13.90
C ASP A 364 -20.87 -33.95 -15.11
N GLY A 365 -20.38 -32.72 -14.88
CA GLY A 365 -20.44 -31.64 -15.88
C GLY A 365 -21.83 -31.04 -16.11
N GLY A 366 -22.79 -31.28 -15.21
CA GLY A 366 -24.08 -30.58 -15.18
C GLY A 366 -23.97 -29.17 -14.60
N SER A 367 -24.95 -28.32 -14.90
CA SER A 367 -25.05 -26.94 -14.41
C SER A 367 -26.23 -26.75 -13.44
N LEU A 368 -26.11 -25.75 -12.55
CA LEU A 368 -27.19 -25.30 -11.67
C LEU A 368 -27.41 -23.78 -11.84
N ALA A 369 -28.63 -23.37 -12.19
CA ALA A 369 -29.00 -21.96 -12.33
C ALA A 369 -30.29 -21.63 -11.54
N LEU A 370 -30.12 -21.13 -10.32
CA LEU A 370 -31.20 -20.68 -9.43
C LEU A 370 -31.13 -19.15 -9.27
N ASN A 371 -31.41 -18.44 -10.36
CA ASN A 371 -31.06 -17.03 -10.54
C ASN A 371 -32.14 -16.01 -10.08
N ASN A 372 -33.19 -16.45 -9.38
CA ASN A 372 -34.18 -15.54 -8.81
C ASN A 372 -33.75 -14.98 -7.44
N ILE A 373 -33.66 -13.66 -7.32
CA ILE A 373 -33.23 -12.98 -6.08
C ILE A 373 -34.21 -13.11 -4.90
N ASP A 374 -35.46 -13.54 -5.16
CA ASP A 374 -36.44 -13.86 -4.11
C ASP A 374 -36.35 -15.32 -3.60
N ASN A 375 -35.36 -16.10 -4.06
CA ASN A 375 -35.04 -17.40 -3.45
C ASN A 375 -34.67 -17.22 -1.97
N GLN A 376 -35.06 -18.20 -1.15
CA GLN A 376 -34.79 -18.22 0.29
C GLN A 376 -34.24 -19.59 0.69
N PHE A 377 -32.93 -19.73 0.53
CA PHE A 377 -32.14 -20.85 1.04
C PHE A 377 -31.35 -20.39 2.28
N THR A 378 -31.33 -21.22 3.32
CA THR A 378 -30.44 -21.05 4.48
C THR A 378 -29.07 -21.69 4.27
N SER A 379 -29.04 -22.87 3.65
CA SER A 379 -27.81 -23.55 3.19
C SER A 379 -28.14 -24.38 1.96
N ILE A 380 -27.25 -24.34 0.96
CA ILE A 380 -27.41 -25.07 -0.29
C ILE A 380 -26.28 -26.08 -0.47
N ARG A 381 -26.64 -27.32 -0.79
CA ARG A 381 -25.71 -28.37 -1.18
C ARG A 381 -25.86 -28.66 -2.66
N ILE A 382 -24.76 -28.58 -3.40
CA ILE A 382 -24.70 -28.99 -4.80
C ILE A 382 -23.77 -30.19 -4.88
N ALA A 383 -24.25 -31.28 -5.47
CA ALA A 383 -23.52 -32.52 -5.65
C ALA A 383 -23.56 -32.93 -7.12
N THR A 384 -22.52 -33.63 -7.54
CA THR A 384 -22.43 -34.35 -8.81
C THR A 384 -22.78 -35.83 -8.61
N ALA A 385 -23.06 -36.54 -9.70
CA ALA A 385 -23.42 -37.97 -9.65
C ALA A 385 -22.25 -38.84 -9.17
N THR A 386 -21.02 -38.43 -9.49
CA THR A 386 -19.77 -38.98 -8.95
C THR A 386 -19.19 -38.02 -7.91
N ASP A 387 -19.00 -38.50 -6.67
CA ASP A 387 -18.44 -37.69 -5.57
C ASP A 387 -17.08 -37.05 -5.95
N GLY A 388 -16.97 -35.74 -5.75
CA GLY A 388 -15.80 -34.94 -6.15
C GLY A 388 -15.69 -34.57 -7.65
N ALA A 389 -16.61 -35.01 -8.52
CA ALA A 389 -16.63 -34.57 -9.91
C ALA A 389 -17.05 -33.10 -10.04
N PHE A 390 -16.58 -32.44 -11.10
CA PHE A 390 -16.83 -31.02 -11.33
C PHE A 390 -18.20 -30.76 -11.97
N LEU A 391 -18.84 -29.68 -11.53
CA LEU A 391 -19.96 -29.01 -12.19
C LEU A 391 -19.43 -28.23 -13.40
N ASP A 392 -20.34 -27.87 -14.32
CA ASP A 392 -20.03 -26.97 -15.43
C ASP A 392 -20.07 -25.50 -14.96
N ASN A 393 -21.28 -24.96 -14.75
CA ASN A 393 -21.51 -23.61 -14.22
C ASN A 393 -22.47 -23.64 -13.02
N VAL A 394 -22.30 -22.69 -12.10
CA VAL A 394 -23.19 -22.50 -10.95
C VAL A 394 -23.60 -21.03 -10.86
N THR A 395 -24.91 -20.76 -10.95
CA THR A 395 -25.48 -19.43 -10.75
C THR A 395 -26.54 -19.47 -9.64
N LEU A 396 -26.32 -18.69 -8.58
CA LEU A 396 -27.18 -18.64 -7.40
C LEU A 396 -27.57 -17.19 -7.11
N ALA A 397 -28.86 -16.96 -6.90
CA ALA A 397 -29.39 -15.76 -6.29
C ALA A 397 -30.12 -16.12 -4.98
N ASN A 398 -30.00 -15.29 -3.94
CA ASN A 398 -30.65 -15.50 -2.65
C ASN A 398 -31.06 -14.18 -1.98
N ARG A 399 -32.18 -14.20 -1.26
CA ARG A 399 -32.71 -13.04 -0.55
C ARG A 399 -32.06 -12.81 0.80
N ASP A 400 -31.64 -13.89 1.45
CA ASP A 400 -31.12 -13.90 2.81
C ASP A 400 -29.65 -14.38 2.82
N THR A 401 -29.04 -14.53 4.01
CA THR A 401 -27.68 -15.09 4.13
C THR A 401 -27.58 -16.46 3.46
N LEU A 402 -26.55 -16.67 2.64
CA LEU A 402 -26.32 -17.92 1.91
C LEU A 402 -25.01 -18.57 2.36
N ASP A 403 -25.12 -19.79 2.87
CA ASP A 403 -24.00 -20.69 3.13
C ASP A 403 -23.76 -21.61 1.93
N LEU A 404 -22.55 -21.54 1.37
CA LEU A 404 -22.05 -22.37 0.27
C LEU A 404 -21.33 -23.60 0.83
N GLN A 405 -21.91 -24.78 0.62
CA GLN A 405 -21.23 -26.05 0.90
C GLN A 405 -20.21 -26.38 -0.20
N ALA A 406 -19.35 -27.38 0.08
CA ALA A 406 -18.27 -27.78 -0.83
C ALA A 406 -18.77 -28.08 -2.25
N MET A 407 -18.07 -27.54 -3.25
CA MET A 407 -18.36 -27.75 -4.67
C MET A 407 -17.12 -27.54 -5.55
N ASN A 408 -17.06 -28.27 -6.66
CA ASN A 408 -16.03 -28.16 -7.69
C ASN A 408 -16.68 -27.64 -8.98
N VAL A 409 -16.19 -26.56 -9.59
CA VAL A 409 -16.80 -25.90 -10.77
C VAL A 409 -15.76 -25.71 -11.88
N THR A 410 -16.08 -26.15 -13.09
CA THR A 410 -15.15 -26.13 -14.24
C THR A 410 -15.08 -24.75 -14.89
N ASN A 411 -16.23 -24.07 -15.00
CA ASN A 411 -16.35 -22.72 -15.52
C ASN A 411 -16.72 -21.80 -14.34
N ASP A 412 -17.84 -21.07 -14.41
CA ASP A 412 -18.06 -19.91 -13.54
C ASP A 412 -18.98 -20.21 -12.35
N LEU A 413 -18.65 -19.58 -11.21
CA LEU A 413 -19.48 -19.50 -10.00
C LEU A 413 -19.99 -18.06 -9.83
N ASN A 414 -21.28 -17.84 -10.07
CA ASN A 414 -21.92 -16.53 -9.97
C ASN A 414 -22.91 -16.53 -8.80
N VAL A 415 -22.61 -15.79 -7.72
CA VAL A 415 -23.43 -15.77 -6.50
C VAL A 415 -23.85 -14.34 -6.14
N THR A 416 -25.15 -14.09 -6.09
CA THR A 416 -25.73 -12.81 -5.65
C THR A 416 -26.66 -13.03 -4.44
N SER A 417 -26.27 -12.51 -3.28
CA SER A 417 -27.11 -12.47 -2.08
C SER A 417 -27.44 -11.03 -1.70
N LEU A 418 -28.65 -10.78 -1.19
CA LEU A 418 -28.97 -9.53 -0.48
C LEU A 418 -28.56 -9.58 1.01
N GLY A 419 -28.20 -10.78 1.50
CA GLY A 419 -27.57 -11.02 2.79
C GLY A 419 -26.07 -11.24 2.65
N GLY A 420 -25.46 -11.89 3.65
CA GLY A 420 -24.06 -12.30 3.58
C GLY A 420 -23.86 -13.59 2.79
N ILE A 421 -22.66 -13.79 2.25
CA ILE A 421 -22.21 -15.05 1.65
C ILE A 421 -21.15 -15.65 2.58
N THR A 422 -21.33 -16.91 2.97
CA THR A 422 -20.35 -17.68 3.75
C THR A 422 -20.06 -19.02 3.09
N ASP A 423 -18.99 -19.69 3.50
CA ASP A 423 -18.69 -21.07 3.16
C ASP A 423 -18.68 -21.99 4.38
N SER A 424 -18.98 -23.27 4.13
CA SER A 424 -18.87 -24.36 5.11
C SER A 424 -18.09 -25.57 4.58
N GLY A 425 -17.64 -25.51 3.33
CA GLY A 425 -16.83 -26.52 2.66
C GLY A 425 -15.98 -25.89 1.55
N ALA A 426 -15.00 -26.65 1.04
CA ALA A 426 -14.06 -26.16 0.03
C ALA A 426 -14.75 -25.83 -1.29
N LEU A 427 -14.52 -24.63 -1.79
CA LEU A 427 -15.00 -24.15 -3.09
C LEU A 427 -13.83 -24.13 -4.09
N VAL A 428 -13.85 -25.02 -5.07
CA VAL A 428 -12.81 -25.10 -6.12
C VAL A 428 -13.41 -24.63 -7.43
N VAL A 429 -12.95 -23.49 -7.96
CA VAL A 429 -13.53 -22.84 -9.16
C VAL A 429 -12.42 -22.52 -10.17
N ASN A 430 -12.43 -23.24 -11.28
CA ASN A 430 -11.43 -23.10 -12.33
C ASN A 430 -11.64 -21.83 -13.20
N GLY A 431 -12.90 -21.38 -13.36
CA GLY A 431 -13.27 -20.20 -14.14
C GLY A 431 -13.28 -18.91 -13.30
N LEU A 432 -14.34 -18.10 -13.47
CA LEU A 432 -14.57 -16.87 -12.70
C LEU A 432 -15.49 -17.11 -11.51
N THR A 433 -15.04 -16.68 -10.33
CA THR A 433 -15.89 -16.52 -9.14
C THR A 433 -16.37 -15.07 -9.07
N GLN A 434 -17.67 -14.85 -9.29
CA GLN A 434 -18.31 -13.52 -9.17
C GLN A 434 -19.25 -13.50 -7.97
N LEU A 435 -19.00 -12.59 -7.03
CA LEU A 435 -19.71 -12.53 -5.75
C LEU A 435 -20.29 -11.13 -5.51
N SER A 436 -21.55 -11.09 -5.05
CA SER A 436 -22.23 -9.87 -4.62
C SER A 436 -23.01 -10.16 -3.34
N GLY A 437 -22.66 -9.51 -2.24
CA GLY A 437 -23.30 -9.71 -0.92
C GLY A 437 -23.19 -8.49 -0.01
N THR A 438 -23.74 -8.57 1.20
CA THR A 438 -23.49 -7.55 2.24
C THR A 438 -22.11 -7.75 2.87
N ASN A 439 -21.85 -8.92 3.44
CA ASN A 439 -20.51 -9.35 3.84
C ASN A 439 -20.19 -10.68 3.14
N ILE A 440 -18.93 -10.89 2.76
CA ILE A 440 -18.46 -12.10 2.08
C ILE A 440 -17.35 -12.68 2.93
N THR A 441 -17.52 -13.90 3.43
CA THR A 441 -16.53 -14.62 4.23
C THR A 441 -16.34 -16.00 3.63
N LEU A 442 -15.29 -16.16 2.84
CA LEU A 442 -14.89 -17.43 2.25
C LEU A 442 -13.59 -17.89 2.96
N ASP A 443 -13.73 -18.37 4.19
CA ASP A 443 -12.61 -18.58 5.11
C ASP A 443 -12.09 -20.03 5.19
N ASN A 444 -12.66 -20.95 4.40
CA ASN A 444 -12.13 -22.29 4.27
C ASN A 444 -10.74 -22.27 3.58
N ALA A 445 -9.72 -22.80 4.27
CA ALA A 445 -8.35 -22.82 3.77
C ALA A 445 -8.14 -23.69 2.52
N ALA A 446 -9.12 -24.54 2.15
CA ALA A 446 -9.09 -25.36 0.94
C ALA A 446 -9.91 -24.78 -0.23
N ASN A 447 -10.37 -23.53 -0.12
CA ASN A 447 -10.91 -22.79 -1.26
C ASN A 447 -9.82 -22.53 -2.30
N ASP A 448 -10.18 -22.61 -3.57
CA ASP A 448 -9.25 -22.46 -4.69
C ASP A 448 -9.95 -21.78 -5.88
N PHE A 449 -9.73 -20.47 -6.01
CA PHE A 449 -10.28 -19.63 -7.06
C PHE A 449 -9.16 -19.10 -7.95
N ASN A 450 -9.17 -19.44 -9.24
CA ASN A 450 -8.22 -18.87 -10.21
C ASN A 450 -8.48 -17.37 -10.44
N ASN A 451 -9.75 -17.00 -10.66
CA ASN A 451 -10.16 -15.64 -10.98
C ASN A 451 -11.34 -15.20 -10.12
N ILE A 452 -11.33 -13.96 -9.66
CA ILE A 452 -12.39 -13.40 -8.82
C ILE A 452 -12.83 -12.00 -9.23
N THR A 453 -14.09 -11.66 -8.94
CA THR A 453 -14.63 -10.30 -9.00
C THR A 453 -15.70 -10.10 -7.91
N ILE A 454 -15.56 -9.05 -7.10
CA ILE A 454 -16.54 -8.70 -6.05
C ILE A 454 -17.45 -7.57 -6.54
N GLY A 455 -18.62 -7.91 -7.07
CA GLY A 455 -19.58 -6.92 -7.58
C GLY A 455 -20.00 -5.91 -6.49
N ASN A 456 -20.25 -6.41 -5.28
CA ASN A 456 -20.35 -5.59 -4.07
C ASN A 456 -20.06 -6.40 -2.79
N GLY A 457 -19.42 -5.76 -1.81
CA GLY A 457 -19.32 -6.22 -0.42
C GLY A 457 -18.98 -5.07 0.54
N GLU A 458 -19.32 -5.21 1.81
CA GLU A 458 -18.93 -4.31 2.90
C GLU A 458 -17.59 -4.78 3.47
N GLN A 459 -17.60 -5.94 4.14
CA GLN A 459 -16.39 -6.65 4.53
C GLN A 459 -16.25 -7.93 3.70
N VAL A 460 -15.05 -8.15 3.17
CA VAL A 460 -14.68 -9.31 2.36
C VAL A 460 -13.48 -9.98 3.03
N THR A 461 -13.62 -11.25 3.37
CA THR A 461 -12.53 -12.13 3.85
C THR A 461 -12.44 -13.31 2.89
N ILE A 462 -11.26 -13.56 2.31
CA ILE A 462 -11.00 -14.70 1.41
C ILE A 462 -9.73 -15.41 1.84
N ASN A 463 -9.82 -16.71 2.08
CA ASN A 463 -8.69 -17.64 2.06
C ASN A 463 -8.68 -18.34 0.70
N ASN A 464 -7.51 -18.47 0.08
CA ASN A 464 -7.31 -19.13 -1.21
C ASN A 464 -6.06 -20.02 -1.16
N LEU A 465 -6.12 -21.18 -1.80
CA LEU A 465 -5.04 -22.17 -1.78
C LEU A 465 -3.89 -21.79 -2.74
N ASP A 466 -4.21 -21.54 -4.01
CA ASP A 466 -3.24 -21.18 -5.06
C ASP A 466 -3.37 -19.68 -5.47
N THR A 467 -2.76 -19.26 -6.59
CA THR A 467 -2.75 -17.87 -7.08
C THR A 467 -4.17 -17.33 -7.32
N LEU A 468 -4.47 -16.14 -6.76
CA LEU A 468 -5.74 -15.44 -6.92
C LEU A 468 -5.58 -14.22 -7.83
N ASN A 469 -6.29 -14.20 -8.96
CA ASN A 469 -6.29 -13.08 -9.91
C ASN A 469 -7.61 -12.29 -9.90
N PHE A 470 -7.53 -10.96 -9.79
CA PHE A 470 -8.67 -10.07 -10.00
C PHE A 470 -8.81 -9.69 -11.47
N THR A 471 -9.93 -10.05 -12.11
CA THR A 471 -10.15 -9.82 -13.56
C THR A 471 -11.10 -8.67 -13.90
N GLY A 472 -11.96 -8.27 -12.95
CA GLY A 472 -13.00 -7.25 -13.14
C GLY A 472 -12.94 -6.10 -12.14
N THR A 473 -14.02 -5.31 -12.08
CA THR A 473 -14.20 -4.25 -11.08
C THR A 473 -14.74 -4.85 -9.79
N SER A 474 -13.96 -4.72 -8.72
CA SER A 474 -14.30 -5.15 -7.37
C SER A 474 -14.53 -3.96 -6.45
N VAL A 475 -15.71 -3.88 -5.81
CA VAL A 475 -16.12 -2.75 -4.94
C VAL A 475 -16.37 -3.23 -3.52
N ILE A 476 -15.53 -2.77 -2.60
CA ILE A 476 -15.56 -3.12 -1.18
C ILE A 476 -15.74 -1.83 -0.35
N SER A 477 -16.89 -1.70 0.33
CA SER A 477 -17.25 -0.45 1.01
C SER A 477 -16.68 -0.27 2.42
N ASP A 478 -15.98 -1.28 2.96
CA ASP A 478 -15.22 -1.17 4.21
C ASP A 478 -13.84 -1.87 4.14
N ARG A 479 -13.78 -3.20 4.28
CA ARG A 479 -12.54 -3.96 4.51
C ARG A 479 -12.36 -5.15 3.57
N LEU A 480 -11.14 -5.35 3.08
CA LEU A 480 -10.73 -6.48 2.24
C LEU A 480 -9.54 -7.23 2.87
N ASP A 481 -9.76 -8.43 3.40
CA ASP A 481 -8.70 -9.30 3.91
C ASP A 481 -8.56 -10.53 3.02
N ILE A 482 -7.35 -10.78 2.50
CA ILE A 482 -7.04 -11.90 1.60
C ILE A 482 -5.81 -12.64 2.11
N THR A 483 -5.90 -13.97 2.23
CA THR A 483 -4.76 -14.85 2.44
C THR A 483 -4.66 -15.85 1.30
N VAL A 484 -3.52 -15.86 0.59
CA VAL A 484 -3.13 -16.89 -0.37
C VAL A 484 -2.05 -17.78 0.25
N GLU A 485 -2.24 -19.10 0.25
CA GLU A 485 -1.25 -20.05 0.80
C GLU A 485 -0.07 -20.29 -0.16
N ASN A 486 -0.35 -20.50 -1.45
CA ASN A 486 0.66 -20.77 -2.48
C ASN A 486 0.48 -19.80 -3.66
N GLY A 487 1.54 -19.15 -4.12
CA GLY A 487 1.44 -18.19 -5.23
C GLY A 487 0.89 -16.82 -4.83
N ASP A 488 0.34 -16.12 -5.82
CA ASP A 488 0.30 -14.65 -5.84
C ASP A 488 -1.10 -14.07 -5.64
N ILE A 489 -1.17 -12.81 -5.20
CA ILE A 489 -2.37 -11.96 -5.34
C ILE A 489 -2.11 -11.02 -6.51
N SER A 490 -2.85 -11.15 -7.60
CA SER A 490 -2.61 -10.42 -8.86
C SER A 490 -3.86 -9.75 -9.42
N SER A 491 -3.70 -8.94 -10.47
CA SER A 491 -4.81 -8.33 -11.20
C SER A 491 -4.54 -8.20 -12.70
N ASP A 492 -5.56 -8.40 -13.51
CA ASP A 492 -5.54 -8.12 -14.94
C ASP A 492 -5.38 -6.61 -15.21
N ALA A 493 -4.85 -6.27 -16.40
CA ALA A 493 -4.62 -4.87 -16.81
C ALA A 493 -5.88 -3.98 -16.87
N GLY A 494 -7.08 -4.56 -16.88
CA GLY A 494 -8.36 -3.85 -16.85
C GLY A 494 -9.14 -3.95 -15.53
N ALA A 495 -8.64 -4.73 -14.57
CA ALA A 495 -9.31 -4.93 -13.28
C ALA A 495 -9.15 -3.70 -12.38
N SER A 496 -10.09 -3.51 -11.46
CA SER A 496 -9.96 -2.48 -10.43
C SER A 496 -10.41 -3.03 -9.09
N ILE A 497 -9.70 -2.65 -8.03
CA ILE A 497 -10.03 -3.03 -6.65
C ILE A 497 -10.19 -1.73 -5.89
N GLN A 498 -11.40 -1.47 -5.41
CA GLN A 498 -11.76 -0.23 -4.72
C GLN A 498 -12.17 -0.58 -3.30
N VAL A 499 -11.34 -0.20 -2.31
CA VAL A 499 -11.55 -0.50 -0.89
C VAL A 499 -11.56 0.80 -0.08
N ALA A 500 -12.70 1.10 0.53
CA ALA A 500 -12.91 2.39 1.19
C ALA A 500 -12.00 2.63 2.42
N ASN A 501 -11.75 1.59 3.24
CA ASN A 501 -10.97 1.71 4.47
C ASN A 501 -9.69 0.85 4.45
N ASN A 502 -9.76 -0.40 4.93
CA ASN A 502 -8.57 -1.19 5.24
C ASN A 502 -8.46 -2.39 4.30
N SER A 503 -7.24 -2.72 3.87
CA SER A 503 -6.94 -3.98 3.22
C SER A 503 -5.79 -4.70 3.92
N ALA A 504 -5.91 -6.00 4.11
CA ALA A 504 -4.81 -6.87 4.55
C ALA A 504 -4.59 -7.96 3.49
N LEU A 505 -3.47 -7.87 2.77
CA LEU A 505 -3.13 -8.77 1.67
C LEU A 505 -1.93 -9.62 2.10
N GLN A 506 -2.11 -10.94 2.15
CA GLN A 506 -1.09 -11.87 2.60
C GLN A 506 -0.85 -12.98 1.57
N THR A 507 0.41 -13.21 1.22
CA THR A 507 0.86 -14.38 0.47
C THR A 507 1.94 -15.13 1.26
N LEU A 508 1.67 -16.39 1.58
CA LEU A 508 2.60 -17.23 2.34
C LEU A 508 3.78 -17.72 1.49
N ASN A 509 3.52 -18.03 0.21
CA ASN A 509 4.54 -18.50 -0.75
C ASN A 509 4.38 -17.87 -2.15
N GLY A 510 4.23 -16.55 -2.22
CA GLY A 510 4.28 -15.79 -3.48
C GLY A 510 4.42 -14.28 -3.31
N GLU A 511 3.91 -13.52 -4.28
CA GLU A 511 4.02 -12.07 -4.47
C GLU A 511 2.66 -11.35 -4.42
N ILE A 512 2.67 -10.02 -4.30
CA ILE A 512 1.48 -9.18 -4.46
C ILE A 512 1.71 -8.25 -5.65
N LEU A 513 0.90 -8.36 -6.70
CA LEU A 513 1.10 -7.77 -8.02
C LEU A 513 -0.15 -7.01 -8.49
N LEU A 514 -0.38 -5.82 -7.93
CA LEU A 514 -1.54 -4.96 -8.17
C LEU A 514 -1.10 -3.64 -8.81
N ASP A 515 -0.42 -3.74 -9.96
CA ASP A 515 0.40 -2.66 -10.52
C ASP A 515 -0.23 -1.90 -11.71
N ASN A 516 -1.47 -2.22 -12.08
CA ASN A 516 -2.13 -1.71 -13.29
C ASN A 516 -2.55 -0.21 -13.23
N GLY A 517 -2.55 0.40 -12.04
CA GLY A 517 -2.85 1.82 -11.82
C GLY A 517 -4.33 2.19 -11.76
N LEU A 518 -5.22 1.21 -11.63
CA LEU A 518 -6.68 1.35 -11.52
C LEU A 518 -7.23 1.03 -10.12
N HIS A 519 -6.37 0.62 -9.18
CA HIS A 519 -6.77 0.29 -7.81
C HIS A 519 -6.93 1.55 -6.94
N GLY A 520 -7.68 1.43 -5.85
CA GLY A 520 -7.88 2.50 -4.87
C GLY A 520 -8.08 1.92 -3.48
N PHE A 521 -7.07 2.05 -2.63
CA PHE A 521 -7.06 1.58 -1.25
C PHE A 521 -6.96 2.78 -0.30
N GLY A 522 -7.75 2.80 0.77
CA GLY A 522 -7.58 3.79 1.85
C GLY A 522 -6.30 3.54 2.65
N SER A 523 -6.16 2.33 3.18
CA SER A 523 -4.93 1.84 3.81
C SER A 523 -4.73 0.36 3.53
N VAL A 524 -3.47 -0.06 3.39
CA VAL A 524 -3.10 -1.44 3.06
C VAL A 524 -2.01 -1.96 4.00
N GLN A 525 -2.11 -3.23 4.37
CA GLN A 525 -1.03 -4.02 4.94
C GLN A 525 -0.66 -5.12 3.95
N LEU A 526 0.62 -5.20 3.62
CA LEU A 526 1.19 -6.14 2.65
C LEU A 526 2.10 -7.12 3.37
N ASN A 527 1.76 -8.40 3.32
CA ASN A 527 2.54 -9.48 3.93
C ASN A 527 2.92 -10.49 2.84
N ALA A 528 3.99 -10.23 2.09
CA ALA A 528 4.42 -11.05 0.96
C ALA A 528 5.75 -11.77 1.22
N SER A 529 5.84 -13.04 0.82
CA SER A 529 7.10 -13.79 0.88
C SER A 529 8.09 -13.37 -0.23
N GLY A 530 7.58 -12.95 -1.39
CA GLY A 530 8.33 -12.38 -2.50
C GLY A 530 8.13 -10.86 -2.59
N ASN A 531 8.03 -10.34 -3.82
CA ASN A 531 7.84 -8.91 -4.05
C ASN A 531 6.42 -8.43 -3.70
N ALA A 532 6.27 -7.14 -3.43
CA ALA A 532 4.97 -6.48 -3.32
C ALA A 532 4.97 -5.20 -4.17
N ARG A 533 4.06 -5.12 -5.15
CA ARG A 533 3.90 -3.98 -6.05
C ARG A 533 2.45 -3.51 -6.09
N ILE A 534 2.24 -2.21 -5.84
CA ILE A 534 0.92 -1.57 -5.92
C ILE A 534 1.01 -0.26 -6.70
N SER A 535 0.04 -0.05 -7.58
CA SER A 535 -0.22 1.21 -8.26
C SER A 535 -1.62 1.71 -7.85
N ASP A 536 -1.68 2.69 -6.94
CA ASP A 536 -2.90 3.26 -6.37
C ASP A 536 -3.28 4.59 -7.03
N THR A 537 -4.55 4.77 -7.31
CA THR A 537 -5.12 6.01 -7.90
C THR A 537 -5.13 7.20 -6.93
N ASN A 538 -5.03 6.97 -5.62
CA ASN A 538 -5.09 7.94 -4.52
C ASN A 538 -3.76 8.01 -3.75
N GLY A 539 -3.73 8.77 -2.65
CA GLY A 539 -2.72 8.60 -1.60
C GLY A 539 -2.98 7.34 -0.78
N ILE A 540 -1.94 6.75 -0.18
CA ILE A 540 -2.01 5.41 0.43
C ILE A 540 -1.27 5.34 1.76
N ASP A 541 -1.87 4.69 2.75
CA ASP A 541 -1.23 4.32 4.02
C ASP A 541 -0.77 2.85 3.98
N ILE A 542 0.54 2.62 3.98
CA ILE A 542 1.15 1.27 3.80
C ILE A 542 1.39 0.50 5.11
N ARG A 543 1.07 1.11 6.27
CA ARG A 543 0.99 0.47 7.60
C ARG A 543 2.16 -0.47 7.93
N GLY A 544 1.92 -1.49 8.75
CA GLY A 544 2.92 -2.46 9.23
C GLY A 544 3.16 -3.61 8.24
N SER A 545 3.65 -3.30 7.05
CA SER A 545 3.86 -4.27 5.97
C SER A 545 5.19 -5.04 6.09
N ARG A 546 5.18 -6.33 5.73
CA ARG A 546 6.33 -7.25 5.74
C ARG A 546 6.55 -7.86 4.35
N ILE A 547 7.64 -7.52 3.69
CA ILE A 547 7.95 -7.94 2.32
C ILE A 547 9.29 -8.70 2.30
N GLY A 548 9.27 -9.94 1.81
CA GLY A 548 10.47 -10.76 1.65
C GLY A 548 11.35 -10.34 0.47
N GLY A 549 10.77 -9.83 -0.62
CA GLY A 549 11.45 -9.25 -1.78
C GLY A 549 11.51 -7.73 -1.77
N ASP A 550 11.32 -7.12 -2.94
CA ASP A 550 11.24 -5.66 -3.16
C ASP A 550 9.82 -5.13 -2.89
N LEU A 551 9.74 -3.93 -2.31
CA LEU A 551 8.50 -3.15 -2.15
C LEU A 551 8.46 -2.00 -3.17
N ASN A 552 7.45 -1.99 -4.04
CA ASN A 552 7.28 -0.99 -5.10
C ASN A 552 5.88 -0.35 -5.06
N ILE A 553 5.74 0.87 -4.55
CA ILE A 553 4.46 1.58 -4.45
C ILE A 553 4.47 2.82 -5.34
N SER A 554 3.48 2.95 -6.22
CA SER A 554 3.16 4.21 -6.91
C SER A 554 1.78 4.67 -6.45
N ALA A 555 1.71 5.88 -5.88
CA ALA A 555 0.48 6.51 -5.41
C ALA A 555 0.08 7.65 -6.35
N GLY A 556 -1.22 7.93 -6.45
CA GLY A 556 -1.76 8.97 -7.30
C GLY A 556 -1.65 8.69 -8.80
N THR A 557 -1.81 7.44 -9.26
CA THR A 557 -1.85 7.10 -10.69
C THR A 557 -3.11 7.61 -11.41
N GLY A 558 -4.12 8.05 -10.66
CA GLY A 558 -5.36 8.59 -11.21
C GLY A 558 -5.18 9.97 -11.84
N ASN A 559 -6.01 10.31 -12.82
CA ASN A 559 -5.96 11.59 -13.57
C ASN A 559 -6.29 12.86 -12.74
N ASN A 560 -6.43 12.76 -11.41
CA ASN A 560 -6.81 13.87 -10.55
C ASN A 560 -5.58 14.59 -9.95
N ALA A 561 -4.82 15.27 -10.82
CA ALA A 561 -3.63 16.05 -10.46
C ALA A 561 -3.90 17.26 -9.52
N SER A 562 -5.13 17.44 -9.03
CA SER A 562 -5.50 18.49 -8.07
C SER A 562 -5.47 18.03 -6.61
N VAL A 563 -5.27 16.73 -6.34
CA VAL A 563 -5.18 16.17 -4.98
C VAL A 563 -3.74 15.73 -4.71
N ILE A 564 -3.21 16.12 -3.54
CA ILE A 564 -1.88 15.70 -3.09
C ILE A 564 -2.00 14.30 -2.50
N ASN A 565 -1.44 13.31 -3.18
CA ASN A 565 -1.60 11.89 -2.87
C ASN A 565 -0.42 11.36 -2.03
N ASP A 566 -0.35 11.74 -0.76
CA ASP A 566 0.74 11.34 0.14
C ASP A 566 0.86 9.81 0.28
N ILE A 567 2.10 9.31 0.38
CA ILE A 567 2.37 7.95 0.89
C ILE A 567 2.70 8.10 2.37
N VAL A 568 1.98 7.40 3.24
CA VAL A 568 2.17 7.50 4.69
C VAL A 568 2.33 6.12 5.31
N ASN A 569 2.86 6.11 6.53
CA ASN A 569 2.61 5.03 7.47
C ASN A 569 1.94 5.64 8.71
N THR A 570 0.73 5.20 9.07
CA THR A 570 0.05 5.62 10.30
C THR A 570 0.15 4.62 11.46
N ASN A 571 0.50 3.36 11.20
CA ASN A 571 0.62 2.32 12.22
C ASN A 571 1.50 1.14 11.78
N GLY A 572 2.48 0.79 12.62
CA GLY A 572 3.30 -0.42 12.47
C GLY A 572 4.67 -0.19 11.84
N THR A 573 5.51 -1.23 11.89
CA THR A 573 6.85 -1.26 11.30
C THR A 573 6.77 -1.83 9.88
N ILE A 574 7.45 -1.18 8.93
CA ILE A 574 7.67 -1.70 7.58
C ILE A 574 8.98 -2.50 7.59
N ASP A 575 8.96 -3.78 7.22
CA ASP A 575 10.14 -4.67 7.12
C ASP A 575 10.27 -5.18 5.68
N VAL A 576 11.33 -4.78 4.98
CA VAL A 576 11.58 -5.09 3.56
C VAL A 576 13.00 -5.61 3.43
N THR A 577 13.17 -6.84 2.92
CA THR A 577 14.52 -7.41 2.76
C THR A 577 15.20 -7.00 1.45
N GLY A 578 14.42 -6.77 0.39
CA GLY A 578 14.87 -6.18 -0.86
C GLY A 578 14.85 -4.65 -0.86
N SER A 579 14.76 -4.09 -2.05
CA SER A 579 14.71 -2.66 -2.36
C SER A 579 13.36 -2.05 -1.97
N THR A 580 13.34 -0.76 -1.64
CA THR A 580 12.09 -0.02 -1.37
C THR A 580 11.98 1.16 -2.32
N THR A 581 11.02 1.11 -3.24
CA THR A 581 10.70 2.19 -4.19
C THR A 581 9.32 2.75 -3.90
N LEU A 582 9.25 4.04 -3.54
CA LEU A 582 7.99 4.74 -3.28
C LEU A 582 7.89 5.96 -4.22
N GLN A 583 6.80 6.06 -4.98
CA GLN A 583 6.59 7.10 -5.99
C GLN A 583 5.24 7.79 -5.81
N SER A 584 5.18 9.11 -5.91
CA SER A 584 3.93 9.87 -5.84
C SER A 584 3.94 11.14 -6.71
N LEU A 585 2.83 11.89 -6.76
CA LEU A 585 2.71 13.11 -7.55
C LEU A 585 3.63 14.25 -7.08
N ASN A 586 3.86 15.22 -7.96
CA ASN A 586 4.62 16.44 -7.64
C ASN A 586 4.02 17.15 -6.41
N GLY A 587 4.86 17.50 -5.44
CA GLY A 587 4.44 18.13 -4.20
C GLY A 587 3.81 17.21 -3.15
N ALA A 588 3.69 15.90 -3.42
CA ALA A 588 3.28 14.92 -2.40
C ALA A 588 4.38 14.65 -1.37
N ASN A 589 3.97 14.18 -0.20
CA ASN A 589 4.85 13.78 0.87
C ASN A 589 4.98 12.25 0.94
N ILE A 590 6.15 11.77 1.39
CA ILE A 590 6.36 10.38 1.77
C ILE A 590 6.76 10.36 3.24
N LEU A 591 5.80 10.05 4.12
CA LEU A 591 5.89 10.28 5.56
C LEU A 591 5.81 8.96 6.34
N LEU A 592 6.92 8.22 6.36
CA LEU A 592 7.03 6.95 7.07
C LEU A 592 7.38 7.14 8.56
N ALA A 593 8.04 8.24 8.93
CA ALA A 593 8.45 8.52 10.30
C ALA A 593 7.30 8.93 11.27
N ARG A 594 6.05 9.04 10.81
CA ARG A 594 4.93 9.57 11.60
C ARG A 594 4.52 8.68 12.79
N THR A 595 4.79 7.38 12.71
CA THR A 595 4.41 6.40 13.74
C THR A 595 5.34 6.39 14.96
N GLY A 596 6.53 6.99 14.84
CA GLY A 596 7.62 6.77 15.79
C GLY A 596 8.20 5.35 15.75
N SER A 597 7.70 4.47 14.87
CA SER A 597 8.27 3.15 14.64
C SER A 597 9.61 3.26 13.91
N GLU A 598 10.50 2.34 14.20
CA GLU A 598 11.73 2.12 13.43
C GLU A 598 11.44 1.09 12.35
N HIS A 599 11.61 1.46 11.08
CA HIS A 599 11.43 0.56 9.94
C HIS A 599 12.66 -0.33 9.75
N VAL A 600 12.55 -1.37 8.93
CA VAL A 600 13.64 -2.31 8.64
C VAL A 600 13.76 -2.41 7.13
N LEU A 601 14.21 -1.33 6.50
CA LEU A 601 14.47 -1.26 5.06
C LEU A 601 15.93 -1.67 4.82
N ARG A 602 16.15 -2.88 4.30
CA ARG A 602 17.49 -3.50 4.20
C ARG A 602 18.18 -3.28 2.87
N GLY A 603 17.42 -3.25 1.78
CA GLY A 603 17.93 -2.92 0.44
C GLY A 603 17.98 -1.41 0.18
N PRO A 604 18.32 -1.01 -1.06
CA PRO A 604 18.36 0.39 -1.45
C PRO A 604 16.98 1.05 -1.39
N VAL A 605 16.95 2.32 -1.01
CA VAL A 605 15.73 3.12 -0.81
C VAL A 605 15.65 4.22 -1.87
N SER A 606 14.59 4.18 -2.67
CA SER A 606 14.24 5.18 -3.67
C SER A 606 12.89 5.82 -3.34
N MET A 607 12.84 7.15 -3.31
CA MET A 607 11.66 7.95 -2.99
C MET A 607 11.58 9.12 -3.97
N THR A 608 10.69 9.01 -4.97
CA THR A 608 10.67 9.90 -6.14
C THR A 608 9.27 10.39 -6.48
N VAL A 609 9.19 11.27 -7.48
CA VAL A 609 7.94 11.60 -8.15
C VAL A 609 7.56 10.56 -9.21
N ASN A 610 6.27 10.50 -9.56
CA ASN A 610 5.76 9.83 -10.76
C ASN A 610 6.16 10.67 -11.99
N GLY A 611 6.92 10.08 -12.92
CA GLY A 611 7.46 10.76 -14.10
C GLY A 611 8.89 11.29 -13.90
N PRO A 612 9.40 12.16 -14.80
CA PRO A 612 10.80 12.58 -14.77
C PRO A 612 11.09 13.49 -13.58
N ALA A 613 11.94 13.01 -12.67
CA ALA A 613 12.47 13.79 -11.55
C ALA A 613 13.33 14.97 -12.07
N ASN A 614 12.99 16.19 -11.65
CA ASN A 614 13.73 17.41 -11.99
C ASN A 614 13.44 18.50 -10.93
N ALA A 615 14.04 19.69 -11.03
CA ALA A 615 13.89 20.74 -10.02
C ALA A 615 12.46 21.33 -9.90
N GLU A 616 11.59 21.14 -10.89
CA GLU A 616 10.19 21.59 -10.86
C GLU A 616 9.21 20.45 -10.47
N ASN A 617 9.66 19.20 -10.57
CA ASN A 617 8.89 17.99 -10.30
C ASN A 617 9.55 17.21 -9.15
N GLN A 618 9.14 17.47 -7.90
CA GLN A 618 9.74 16.92 -6.68
C GLN A 618 8.70 16.62 -5.60
N LEU A 619 8.98 15.62 -4.75
CA LEU A 619 8.23 15.40 -3.52
C LEU A 619 8.40 16.60 -2.57
N ASN A 620 7.38 16.98 -1.80
CA ASN A 620 7.48 18.08 -0.86
C ASN A 620 8.31 17.73 0.38
N THR A 621 7.95 16.65 1.09
CA THR A 621 8.72 16.16 2.24
C THR A 621 8.86 14.65 2.20
N VAL A 622 10.09 14.16 2.31
CA VAL A 622 10.40 12.76 2.59
C VAL A 622 10.85 12.64 4.05
N ALA A 623 10.21 11.77 4.83
CA ALA A 623 10.51 11.55 6.24
C ALA A 623 10.58 10.05 6.58
N LEU A 624 11.78 9.56 6.92
CA LEU A 624 12.06 8.15 7.21
C LEU A 624 12.74 7.99 8.59
N ASN A 625 12.30 6.98 9.35
CA ASN A 625 12.97 6.47 10.54
C ASN A 625 13.28 4.98 10.34
N ASN A 626 14.55 4.61 10.20
CA ASN A 626 14.99 3.25 9.89
C ASN A 626 15.83 2.68 11.06
N GLY A 627 15.42 1.55 11.62
CA GLY A 627 16.13 0.82 12.69
C GLY A 627 17.35 0.03 12.23
N VAL A 628 17.74 0.19 10.96
CA VAL A 628 18.94 -0.42 10.35
C VAL A 628 19.70 0.65 9.53
N ALA A 629 20.88 0.30 9.01
CA ALA A 629 21.59 1.15 8.06
C ALA A 629 20.75 1.44 6.81
N THR A 630 20.88 2.64 6.26
CA THR A 630 20.05 3.13 5.16
C THR A 630 20.92 3.45 3.95
N ASN A 631 20.68 2.77 2.82
CA ASN A 631 21.29 3.11 1.54
C ASN A 631 20.27 3.85 0.67
N LEU A 632 20.55 5.12 0.35
CA LEU A 632 19.72 5.97 -0.49
C LEU A 632 20.13 5.81 -1.96
N GLN A 633 19.20 5.44 -2.84
CA GLN A 633 19.50 5.21 -4.26
C GLN A 633 18.99 6.33 -5.16
N THR A 634 17.69 6.67 -5.10
CA THR A 634 17.16 7.81 -5.87
C THR A 634 16.20 8.59 -4.97
N ILE A 635 16.63 9.76 -4.51
CA ILE A 635 15.79 10.63 -3.67
C ILE A 635 15.59 11.96 -4.38
N ASN A 636 14.33 12.39 -4.52
CA ASN A 636 14.02 13.65 -5.19
C ASN A 636 12.91 14.40 -4.44
N THR A 637 13.32 15.38 -3.62
CA THR A 637 12.41 16.10 -2.73
C THR A 637 12.86 17.54 -2.46
N ARG A 638 12.00 18.35 -1.83
CA ARG A 638 12.38 19.63 -1.23
C ARG A 638 13.02 19.45 0.14
N THR A 639 12.35 18.73 1.03
CA THR A 639 12.82 18.47 2.41
C THR A 639 13.03 16.98 2.65
N LEU A 640 14.22 16.61 3.12
CA LEU A 640 14.58 15.23 3.49
C LEU A 640 14.90 15.14 4.99
N LEU A 641 14.10 14.38 5.73
CA LEU A 641 14.27 14.11 7.15
C LEU A 641 14.59 12.61 7.33
N LEU A 642 15.78 12.29 7.81
CA LEU A 642 16.23 10.90 7.93
C LEU A 642 16.82 10.62 9.31
N THR A 643 16.23 9.65 10.00
CA THR A 643 16.81 9.00 11.19
C THR A 643 17.15 7.56 10.83
N SER A 644 18.36 7.10 11.17
CA SER A 644 18.86 5.75 10.88
C SER A 644 19.62 5.19 12.09
N ALA A 645 19.35 3.97 12.54
CA ALA A 645 20.11 3.39 13.65
C ALA A 645 21.55 3.01 13.26
N GLY A 646 21.76 2.65 11.98
CA GLY A 646 23.08 2.39 11.39
C GLY A 646 23.49 3.46 10.37
N ASP A 647 24.60 3.22 9.67
CA ASP A 647 25.16 4.15 8.67
C ASP A 647 24.11 4.63 7.65
N ILE A 648 24.25 5.88 7.21
CA ILE A 648 23.51 6.43 6.07
C ILE A 648 24.49 6.55 4.90
N THR A 649 24.17 5.88 3.79
CA THR A 649 25.02 5.81 2.57
C THR A 649 24.21 6.17 1.33
N ASP A 650 24.89 6.51 0.24
CA ASP A 650 24.27 6.65 -1.09
C ASP A 650 24.77 5.60 -2.09
N SER A 651 23.91 5.21 -3.03
CA SER A 651 24.24 4.37 -4.19
C SER A 651 23.69 4.94 -5.51
N GLY A 652 23.19 6.16 -5.47
CA GLY A 652 22.71 6.94 -6.60
C GLY A 652 22.28 8.34 -6.16
N ALA A 653 21.69 9.12 -7.06
CA ALA A 653 21.52 10.56 -6.89
C ALA A 653 20.48 10.95 -5.83
N ILE A 654 20.90 11.83 -4.91
CA ILE A 654 20.06 12.51 -3.91
C ILE A 654 19.90 13.98 -4.31
N THR A 655 18.69 14.40 -4.65
CA THR A 655 18.35 15.81 -4.95
C THR A 655 17.43 16.38 -3.88
N VAL A 656 17.92 17.39 -3.15
CA VAL A 656 17.19 18.07 -2.04
C VAL A 656 17.28 19.58 -2.24
N SER A 657 16.17 20.22 -2.66
CA SER A 657 16.17 21.65 -3.03
C SER A 657 16.17 22.62 -1.84
N ASP A 658 15.61 22.22 -0.70
CA ASP A 658 15.38 23.13 0.42
C ASP A 658 16.27 22.74 1.61
N ASN A 659 16.07 21.56 2.23
CA ASN A 659 16.84 21.17 3.41
C ASN A 659 16.87 19.66 3.69
N ALA A 660 18.06 19.15 3.99
CA ALA A 660 18.30 17.81 4.51
C ALA A 660 18.67 17.85 6.01
N VAL A 661 18.02 17.02 6.83
CA VAL A 661 18.26 16.90 8.28
C VAL A 661 18.46 15.43 8.63
N PHE A 662 19.70 15.04 8.90
CA PHE A 662 20.06 13.63 9.13
C PHE A 662 20.39 13.39 10.61
N SER A 663 20.13 12.17 11.08
CA SER A 663 20.49 11.69 12.41
C SER A 663 20.82 10.21 12.35
N THR A 664 21.99 9.80 12.83
CA THR A 664 22.39 8.39 12.85
C THR A 664 23.20 7.99 14.07
N GLY A 665 23.12 6.70 14.44
CA GLY A 665 24.04 6.06 15.39
C GLY A 665 25.38 5.63 14.77
N GLY A 666 25.49 5.64 13.44
CA GLY A 666 26.69 5.35 12.66
C GLY A 666 27.25 6.58 11.95
N ASN A 667 27.82 6.38 10.77
CA ASN A 667 28.39 7.41 9.90
C ASN A 667 27.36 7.90 8.87
N ILE A 668 27.61 9.08 8.29
CA ILE A 668 26.96 9.54 7.07
C ILE A 668 28.03 9.59 5.97
N ASP A 669 27.81 8.91 4.86
CA ASP A 669 28.67 8.96 3.67
C ASP A 669 27.81 9.16 2.42
N LEU A 670 27.75 10.41 1.94
CA LEU A 670 27.02 10.82 0.74
C LEU A 670 28.02 11.21 -0.37
N SER A 671 29.05 10.38 -0.55
CA SER A 671 30.10 10.59 -1.54
C SER A 671 30.16 9.49 -2.61
N THR A 672 29.33 8.46 -2.50
CA THR A 672 29.53 7.15 -3.14
C THR A 672 29.01 7.04 -4.57
N ALA A 673 29.03 8.15 -5.34
CA ALA A 673 28.78 8.11 -6.78
C ALA A 673 30.08 7.88 -7.57
N ALA A 674 29.97 7.17 -8.70
CA ALA A 674 31.10 6.58 -9.38
C ALA A 674 32.14 7.59 -9.95
N ASN A 675 33.38 7.49 -9.44
CA ASN A 675 34.62 7.83 -10.17
C ASN A 675 34.83 9.30 -10.56
N GLU A 676 34.24 10.25 -9.82
CA GLU A 676 34.49 11.69 -9.96
C GLU A 676 34.78 12.30 -8.57
N THR A 677 35.36 13.51 -8.54
CA THR A 677 35.75 14.18 -7.27
C THR A 677 34.53 14.72 -6.48
N LEU A 678 33.33 14.60 -7.05
CA LEU A 678 32.05 15.00 -6.45
C LEU A 678 31.03 13.90 -6.75
N SER A 679 30.17 13.61 -5.78
CA SER A 679 29.01 12.73 -6.00
C SER A 679 27.96 13.41 -6.88
N ASN A 680 27.12 12.62 -7.57
CA ASN A 680 25.95 13.08 -8.33
C ASN A 680 24.77 13.60 -7.45
N ASN A 681 25.04 13.89 -6.18
CA ASN A 681 24.09 14.49 -5.25
C ASN A 681 23.97 16.00 -5.49
N ASN A 682 22.79 16.55 -5.25
CA ASN A 682 22.50 17.98 -5.35
C ASN A 682 21.67 18.40 -4.13
N ILE A 683 22.38 18.78 -3.07
CA ILE A 683 21.81 19.13 -1.77
C ILE A 683 22.07 20.62 -1.51
N ALA A 684 21.00 21.42 -1.40
CA ALA A 684 21.09 22.88 -1.22
C ALA A 684 21.37 23.31 0.23
N SER A 685 20.88 22.56 1.22
CA SER A 685 21.14 22.76 2.65
C SER A 685 21.22 21.42 3.37
N PHE A 686 22.19 21.26 4.27
CA PHE A 686 22.41 20.03 5.01
C PHE A 686 22.71 20.29 6.49
N SER A 687 22.15 19.47 7.38
CA SER A 687 22.36 19.54 8.83
C SER A 687 22.33 18.16 9.48
N VAL A 688 23.08 18.00 10.57
CA VAL A 688 23.25 16.72 11.28
C VAL A 688 22.94 16.89 12.75
N ARG A 689 21.97 16.13 13.25
CA ARG A 689 21.58 16.10 14.67
C ARG A 689 22.48 15.21 15.52
N ALA A 690 22.95 14.11 14.93
CA ALA A 690 23.94 13.20 15.48
C ALA A 690 24.51 12.34 14.34
N ALA A 691 25.82 12.08 14.36
CA ALA A 691 26.49 11.03 13.60
C ALA A 691 27.88 10.79 14.22
N ASN A 692 28.58 9.74 13.79
CA ASN A 692 29.99 9.55 14.08
C ASN A 692 30.86 10.41 13.16
N ASN A 693 31.13 9.94 11.94
CA ASN A 693 31.74 10.74 10.88
C ASN A 693 30.69 11.19 9.85
N VAL A 694 30.96 12.29 9.15
CA VAL A 694 30.11 12.84 8.10
C VAL A 694 30.96 13.18 6.89
N ASN A 695 30.72 12.49 5.78
CA ASN A 695 31.31 12.74 4.47
C ASN A 695 30.20 13.09 3.47
N ILE A 696 30.34 14.18 2.73
CA ILE A 696 29.30 14.68 1.81
C ILE A 696 29.95 15.20 0.53
N GLY A 697 29.54 14.65 -0.62
CA GLY A 697 29.67 15.31 -1.92
C GLY A 697 28.38 16.01 -2.32
N THR A 698 28.48 17.06 -3.13
CA THR A 698 27.35 17.65 -3.88
C THR A 698 27.86 18.44 -5.08
N GLU A 699 27.19 18.34 -6.22
CA GLU A 699 27.55 19.07 -7.44
C GLU A 699 27.30 20.58 -7.33
N GLY A 700 26.35 20.97 -6.47
CA GLY A 700 25.89 22.35 -6.29
C GLY A 700 26.62 23.12 -5.19
N ALA A 701 26.16 24.35 -4.94
CA ALA A 701 26.55 25.12 -3.76
C ALA A 701 25.76 24.65 -2.53
N LEU A 702 26.43 24.51 -1.39
CA LEU A 702 25.86 23.97 -0.15
C LEU A 702 25.77 25.01 0.97
N ASN A 703 24.61 25.10 1.61
CA ASN A 703 24.46 25.73 2.92
C ASN A 703 24.65 24.66 4.02
N LEU A 704 25.74 24.74 4.76
CA LEU A 704 26.02 23.82 5.86
C LEU A 704 25.43 24.38 7.15
N GLY A 705 24.42 23.70 7.67
CA GLY A 705 23.73 23.99 8.92
C GLY A 705 24.49 23.52 10.15
N ALA A 706 23.78 23.34 11.26
CA ALA A 706 24.36 22.76 12.47
C ALA A 706 24.76 21.30 12.22
N VAL A 707 25.96 20.93 12.68
CA VAL A 707 26.53 19.58 12.58
C VAL A 707 27.00 19.12 13.94
N THR A 708 26.36 18.10 14.49
CA THR A 708 26.73 17.45 15.76
C THR A 708 27.32 16.08 15.48
N ILE A 709 28.61 15.89 15.76
CA ILE A 709 29.36 14.66 15.43
C ILE A 709 30.36 14.23 16.52
N THR A 710 30.75 12.94 16.50
CA THR A 710 31.78 12.37 17.40
C THR A 710 33.08 11.96 16.71
N GLY A 711 33.20 12.23 15.40
CA GLY A 711 34.42 12.07 14.60
C GLY A 711 34.69 13.29 13.73
N GLU A 712 34.96 13.03 12.45
CA GLU A 712 35.38 13.98 11.42
C GLU A 712 34.22 14.46 10.53
N LEU A 713 34.34 15.70 10.04
CA LEU A 713 33.48 16.30 9.02
C LEU A 713 34.27 16.55 7.74
N THR A 714 33.86 15.93 6.64
CA THR A 714 34.42 16.12 5.29
C THR A 714 33.29 16.57 4.35
N VAL A 715 33.49 17.70 3.65
CA VAL A 715 32.47 18.28 2.76
C VAL A 715 33.10 18.76 1.45
N ALA A 716 32.60 18.26 0.32
CA ALA A 716 32.98 18.68 -1.02
C ALA A 716 31.75 19.22 -1.78
N ALA A 717 31.79 20.49 -2.17
CA ALA A 717 30.72 21.19 -2.87
C ALA A 717 31.28 22.18 -3.91
N ASN A 718 30.48 22.69 -4.85
CA ASN A 718 30.87 23.81 -5.73
C ASN A 718 30.40 25.15 -5.15
N GLY A 719 31.03 25.55 -4.04
CA GLY A 719 30.63 26.68 -3.21
C GLY A 719 30.02 26.20 -1.90
N LEU A 720 30.43 26.82 -0.80
CA LEU A 720 30.06 26.36 0.54
C LEU A 720 29.86 27.54 1.48
N THR A 721 28.73 27.58 2.17
CA THR A 721 28.39 28.62 3.15
C THR A 721 28.06 27.98 4.49
N THR A 722 28.78 28.31 5.56
CA THR A 722 28.42 27.86 6.92
C THR A 722 27.35 28.76 7.50
N THR A 723 26.30 28.18 8.09
CA THR A 723 25.10 28.89 8.56
C THR A 723 24.82 28.70 10.06
N ALA A 724 25.53 27.80 10.72
CA ALA A 724 25.62 27.68 12.18
C ALA A 724 27.07 27.39 12.60
N ASP A 725 27.37 27.46 13.89
CA ASP A 725 28.67 27.05 14.44
C ASP A 725 28.94 25.56 14.14
N LEU A 726 30.15 25.24 13.70
CA LEU A 726 30.59 23.87 13.41
C LEU A 726 31.61 23.43 14.46
N LEU A 727 31.24 22.42 15.25
CA LEU A 727 32.03 21.88 16.35
C LEU A 727 32.49 20.46 15.99
N GLY A 728 33.62 20.38 15.29
CA GLY A 728 34.27 19.12 14.94
C GLY A 728 34.98 18.51 16.14
N SER A 729 34.80 17.20 16.35
CA SER A 729 35.43 16.54 17.48
C SER A 729 36.87 16.08 17.19
N THR A 730 37.16 15.67 15.94
CA THR A 730 38.47 15.16 15.53
C THR A 730 39.04 15.73 14.22
N GLY A 731 38.30 16.58 13.50
CA GLY A 731 38.75 17.20 12.25
C GLY A 731 37.61 17.87 11.49
N ILE A 732 37.95 18.84 10.63
CA ILE A 732 37.03 19.51 9.70
C ILE A 732 37.77 19.73 8.37
N ASP A 733 37.32 19.11 7.29
CA ASP A 733 37.73 19.40 5.91
C ASP A 733 36.54 19.98 5.13
N LEU A 734 36.64 21.25 4.74
CA LEU A 734 35.65 21.97 3.95
C LEU A 734 36.26 22.37 2.60
N ASN A 735 35.84 21.70 1.53
CA ASN A 735 36.27 21.94 0.17
C ASN A 735 35.13 22.53 -0.67
N ALA A 736 35.22 23.83 -0.97
CA ALA A 736 34.27 24.55 -1.79
C ALA A 736 34.52 24.41 -3.31
N GLY A 737 35.42 23.52 -3.73
CA GLY A 737 35.58 23.11 -5.12
C GLY A 737 35.85 24.30 -6.05
N SER A 738 35.08 24.39 -7.13
CA SER A 738 35.18 25.52 -8.08
C SER A 738 34.56 26.83 -7.59
N GLY A 739 33.91 26.82 -6.41
CA GLY A 739 33.22 27.95 -5.80
C GLY A 739 34.03 28.68 -4.72
N ALA A 740 33.33 29.50 -3.94
CA ALA A 740 33.86 30.25 -2.79
C ALA A 740 33.45 29.60 -1.46
N LEU A 741 34.24 29.80 -0.41
CA LEU A 741 33.97 29.34 0.95
C LEU A 741 33.61 30.52 1.86
N LEU A 742 32.35 30.61 2.28
CA LEU A 742 31.85 31.66 3.16
C LEU A 742 31.66 31.13 4.59
N ILE A 743 32.48 31.60 5.52
CA ILE A 743 32.50 31.18 6.93
C ILE A 743 31.77 32.24 7.75
N ASN A 744 30.45 32.07 7.97
CA ASN A 744 29.64 33.05 8.70
C ASN A 744 29.54 32.81 10.22
N ASN A 745 30.08 31.68 10.70
CA ASN A 745 29.96 31.21 12.08
C ASN A 745 31.29 30.65 12.57
N ASN A 746 31.38 30.28 13.85
CA ASN A 746 32.61 29.75 14.43
C ASN A 746 32.88 28.33 13.93
N LEU A 747 34.15 28.05 13.60
CA LEU A 747 34.64 26.71 13.29
C LEU A 747 35.58 26.30 14.43
N SER A 748 35.36 25.13 15.02
CA SER A 748 36.20 24.61 16.09
C SER A 748 36.50 23.13 15.90
N THR A 749 37.74 22.73 16.16
CA THR A 749 38.18 21.32 16.22
C THR A 749 38.91 21.06 17.52
N ARG A 750 38.60 19.94 18.19
CA ARG A 750 39.26 19.55 19.45
C ARG A 750 40.56 18.77 19.24
N SER A 751 40.66 18.02 18.15
CA SER A 751 41.91 17.39 17.67
C SER A 751 41.91 17.38 16.14
N GLY A 752 43.02 16.97 15.53
CA GLY A 752 43.17 16.84 14.09
C GLY A 752 43.47 18.16 13.36
N VAL A 753 43.28 18.15 12.05
CA VAL A 753 43.53 19.29 11.16
C VAL A 753 42.20 19.95 10.78
N MET A 754 42.21 21.27 10.68
CA MET A 754 41.16 22.04 10.02
C MET A 754 41.65 22.47 8.63
N ASN A 755 41.12 21.83 7.59
CA ASN A 755 41.46 22.08 6.19
C ASN A 755 40.32 22.84 5.50
N LEU A 756 40.59 24.05 5.01
CA LEU A 756 39.59 24.95 4.43
C LEU A 756 40.05 25.34 3.03
N THR A 757 39.42 24.79 1.99
CA THR A 757 39.89 24.91 0.61
C THR A 757 38.81 25.42 -0.35
N ALA A 758 39.22 26.23 -1.33
CA ALA A 758 38.36 26.77 -2.38
C ALA A 758 39.20 27.12 -3.62
N ASP A 759 38.63 27.08 -4.83
CA ASP A 759 39.28 27.71 -5.99
C ASP A 759 39.06 29.22 -5.99
N GLN A 760 37.89 29.71 -5.57
CA GLN A 760 37.61 31.14 -5.41
C GLN A 760 37.88 31.59 -3.95
N ASP A 761 37.37 32.76 -3.57
CA ASP A 761 37.64 33.40 -2.29
C ASP A 761 37.26 32.52 -1.09
N ILE A 762 38.11 32.55 -0.06
CA ILE A 762 37.74 32.13 1.30
C ILE A 762 37.44 33.39 2.09
N THR A 763 36.20 33.57 2.51
CA THR A 763 35.75 34.77 3.24
C THR A 763 35.22 34.39 4.62
N GLN A 764 35.98 34.78 5.64
CA GLN A 764 35.55 34.74 7.03
C GLN A 764 34.65 35.96 7.32
N ARG A 765 33.61 35.81 8.13
CA ARG A 765 32.74 36.93 8.57
C ARG A 765 33.30 37.62 9.82
N ASN A 766 33.06 38.93 9.92
CA ASN A 766 33.36 39.74 11.11
C ASN A 766 32.90 39.06 12.41
N GLY A 767 33.80 38.94 13.38
CA GLY A 767 33.52 38.43 14.73
C GLY A 767 33.39 36.90 14.86
N THR A 768 33.69 36.14 13.81
CA THR A 768 33.80 34.67 13.88
C THR A 768 35.22 34.24 14.29
N SER A 769 35.34 33.04 14.82
CA SER A 769 36.63 32.40 15.14
C SER A 769 36.80 31.08 14.39
N ILE A 770 38.02 30.84 13.88
CA ILE A 770 38.48 29.57 13.32
C ILE A 770 39.49 29.00 14.32
N ASN A 771 39.21 27.82 14.89
CA ASN A 771 39.98 27.27 15.99
C ASN A 771 40.31 25.77 15.80
N GLY A 772 41.58 25.40 15.97
CA GLY A 772 42.02 24.02 15.88
C GLY A 772 43.51 23.81 16.17
N PRO A 773 43.98 22.57 16.33
CA PRO A 773 45.40 22.29 16.61
C PRO A 773 46.32 22.63 15.44
N GLN A 774 45.83 22.48 14.21
CA GLN A 774 46.49 22.88 12.98
C GLN A 774 45.45 23.38 11.98
N ILE A 775 45.68 24.56 11.40
CA ILE A 775 44.70 25.26 10.54
C ILE A 775 45.34 25.57 9.19
N LEU A 776 44.72 25.11 8.11
CA LEU A 776 45.14 25.33 6.73
C LEU A 776 44.02 26.00 5.94
N LEU A 777 44.25 27.21 5.42
CA LEU A 777 43.37 27.90 4.49
C LEU A 777 44.04 27.98 3.12
N ASN A 778 43.41 27.47 2.07
CA ASN A 778 43.96 27.48 0.71
C ASN A 778 42.90 27.91 -0.32
N SER A 779 42.98 29.17 -0.75
CA SER A 779 42.26 29.68 -1.91
C SER A 779 43.16 29.58 -3.14
N ARG A 780 42.87 28.68 -4.09
CA ARG A 780 43.81 28.38 -5.18
C ARG A 780 43.94 29.49 -6.23
N ARG A 781 42.88 30.28 -6.44
CA ARG A 781 42.81 31.35 -7.46
C ARG A 781 42.16 32.64 -6.98
N GLY A 782 41.56 32.64 -5.78
CA GLY A 782 40.90 33.79 -5.18
C GLY A 782 41.71 34.40 -4.02
N SER A 783 41.06 35.31 -3.32
CA SER A 783 41.59 36.00 -2.14
C SER A 783 41.16 35.34 -0.84
N ILE A 784 41.94 35.52 0.23
CA ILE A 784 41.52 35.16 1.59
C ILE A 784 41.17 36.44 2.36
N ASN A 785 39.87 36.60 2.65
CA ASN A 785 39.32 37.72 3.40
C ASN A 785 39.12 37.32 4.86
N GLN A 786 40.14 37.52 5.69
CA GLN A 786 40.12 37.21 7.12
C GLN A 786 39.50 38.36 7.91
N ASN A 787 38.20 38.28 8.21
CA ASN A 787 37.52 39.31 8.99
C ASN A 787 37.38 39.00 10.49
N GLY A 788 37.88 37.85 10.95
CA GLY A 788 37.74 37.37 12.32
C GLY A 788 39.05 36.84 12.91
N GLN A 789 38.93 35.98 13.92
CA GLN A 789 40.08 35.37 14.59
C GLN A 789 40.45 34.03 13.94
N ILE A 790 41.74 33.75 13.86
CA ILE A 790 42.29 32.42 13.63
C ILE A 790 43.14 32.09 14.86
N ILE A 791 42.78 31.04 15.60
CA ILE A 791 43.39 30.70 16.89
C ILE A 791 43.80 29.23 16.83
N GLN A 792 45.10 28.97 16.81
CA GLN A 792 45.60 27.63 16.99
C GLN A 792 45.47 27.23 18.48
N SER A 793 44.96 26.03 18.77
CA SER A 793 44.83 25.54 20.16
C SER A 793 45.12 24.04 20.28
N GLY A 794 45.92 23.70 21.30
CA GLY A 794 46.49 22.36 21.45
C GLY A 794 47.81 22.21 20.69
N GLU A 795 48.25 20.97 20.48
CA GLU A 795 49.51 20.66 19.77
C GLU A 795 49.26 20.40 18.28
N PRO A 796 50.05 20.97 17.34
CA PRO A 796 49.90 20.71 15.92
C PRO A 796 50.00 19.24 15.54
N ALA A 797 49.15 18.77 14.62
CA ALA A 797 49.12 17.38 14.20
C ALA A 797 50.39 16.94 13.43
N ALA A 798 51.05 17.88 12.75
CA ALA A 798 52.30 17.64 12.03
C ALA A 798 53.35 18.72 12.36
N VAL A 799 54.37 18.34 13.14
CA VAL A 799 55.47 19.23 13.62
C VAL A 799 56.34 19.82 12.48
N LEU A 800 56.20 19.32 11.25
CA LEU A 800 56.93 19.82 10.06
C LEU A 800 56.14 20.81 9.21
N LEU A 801 54.91 21.15 9.60
CA LEU A 801 54.06 22.13 8.92
C LEU A 801 53.78 23.32 9.85
N PRO A 802 53.55 24.53 9.31
CA PRO A 802 53.09 25.65 10.12
C PRO A 802 51.77 25.30 10.83
N ALA A 803 51.63 25.79 12.05
CA ALA A 803 50.45 25.55 12.88
C ALA A 803 49.24 26.33 12.36
N VAL A 804 49.49 27.48 11.73
CA VAL A 804 48.54 28.19 10.86
C VAL A 804 49.22 28.46 9.52
N ASP A 805 48.64 27.97 8.42
CA ASP A 805 49.11 28.22 7.05
C ASP A 805 47.96 28.77 6.19
N VAL A 806 48.18 29.93 5.57
CA VAL A 806 47.19 30.70 4.83
C VAL A 806 47.75 31.01 3.44
N GLN A 807 47.19 30.40 2.40
CA GLN A 807 47.68 30.48 1.03
C GLN A 807 46.58 30.99 0.08
N ALA A 808 46.84 32.10 -0.61
CA ALA A 808 45.90 32.76 -1.53
C ALA A 808 46.45 32.89 -2.96
N GLY A 809 45.65 32.49 -3.95
CA GLY A 809 45.97 32.64 -5.37
C GLY A 809 45.90 34.08 -5.87
N ASP A 810 45.26 34.97 -5.12
CA ASP A 810 45.20 36.43 -5.37
C ASP A 810 45.78 37.20 -4.17
N ALA A 811 44.95 37.79 -3.30
CA ALA A 811 45.37 38.62 -2.18
C ALA A 811 45.00 38.03 -0.81
N ILE A 812 45.65 38.50 0.26
CA ILE A 812 45.18 38.26 1.64
C ILE A 812 44.77 39.60 2.24
N VAL A 813 43.57 39.67 2.81
CA VAL A 813 43.01 40.90 3.40
C VAL A 813 42.46 40.61 4.78
N MET A 814 43.13 41.15 5.81
CA MET A 814 42.66 41.17 7.18
C MET A 814 41.79 42.40 7.45
N SER A 815 40.70 42.24 8.22
CA SER A 815 39.96 43.38 8.78
C SER A 815 40.72 43.99 9.96
N SER A 816 40.48 45.25 10.30
CA SER A 816 41.17 45.97 11.38
C SER A 816 41.04 45.33 12.79
N ALA A 817 40.10 44.39 12.97
CA ALA A 817 39.91 43.62 14.20
C ALA A 817 40.25 42.13 14.07
N ALA A 818 40.68 41.67 12.89
CA ALA A 818 41.15 40.31 12.67
C ALA A 818 42.48 40.08 13.39
N THR A 819 42.70 38.86 13.85
CA THR A 819 43.95 38.44 14.53
C THR A 819 44.24 36.98 14.22
N THR A 820 45.52 36.63 14.16
CA THR A 820 45.98 35.24 14.07
C THR A 820 46.92 34.93 15.22
N GLN A 821 46.64 33.86 15.96
CA GLN A 821 47.39 33.46 17.15
C GLN A 821 47.77 32.00 17.06
N ALA A 822 49.03 31.68 17.34
CA ALA A 822 49.54 30.32 17.48
C ALA A 822 50.71 30.29 18.48
N GLU A 823 50.97 29.12 19.06
CA GLU A 823 52.18 28.91 19.89
C GLU A 823 53.40 28.47 19.05
N ASN A 824 53.15 28.13 17.78
CA ASN A 824 54.08 27.62 16.79
C ASN A 824 54.02 28.47 15.50
N ASP A 825 54.72 28.04 14.44
CA ASP A 825 54.91 28.82 13.21
C ASP A 825 53.60 29.24 12.50
N ILE A 826 53.59 30.46 11.99
CA ILE A 826 52.50 31.06 11.19
C ILE A 826 53.04 31.38 9.78
N ARG A 827 52.34 30.94 8.74
CA ARG A 827 52.69 31.19 7.33
C ARG A 827 51.56 31.84 6.54
N TYR A 828 51.88 32.91 5.81
CA TYR A 828 50.95 33.67 4.97
C TYR A 828 51.55 33.87 3.57
N VAL A 829 50.96 33.26 2.53
CA VAL A 829 51.47 33.31 1.14
C VAL A 829 50.39 33.83 0.19
N SER A 830 50.77 34.75 -0.68
CA SER A 830 49.89 35.27 -1.74
C SER A 830 50.64 35.59 -3.03
N ASN A 831 49.89 35.69 -4.14
CA ASN A 831 50.45 36.22 -5.38
C ASN A 831 50.47 37.75 -5.39
N ASN A 832 49.36 38.39 -5.00
CA ASN A 832 49.20 39.84 -4.94
C ASN A 832 49.28 40.35 -3.49
N ASN A 833 48.88 41.60 -3.26
CA ASN A 833 49.09 42.31 -1.99
C ASN A 833 48.54 41.55 -0.76
N GLN A 834 49.24 41.67 0.36
CA GLN A 834 48.74 41.28 1.67
C GLN A 834 48.47 42.53 2.50
N ARG A 835 47.24 42.69 2.99
CA ARG A 835 46.84 43.72 3.96
C ARG A 835 46.66 43.03 5.30
N LEU A 836 47.60 43.22 6.21
CA LEU A 836 47.69 42.42 7.44
C LEU A 836 47.48 43.29 8.68
N THR A 837 46.86 42.71 9.70
CA THR A 837 46.77 43.30 11.04
C THR A 837 47.76 42.60 11.95
N SER A 838 47.33 41.83 12.95
CA SER A 838 48.21 41.21 13.95
C SER A 838 48.28 39.70 13.78
N LEU A 839 49.49 39.20 13.49
CA LEU A 839 49.89 37.80 13.57
C LEU A 839 50.83 37.65 14.79
N ASN A 840 50.51 36.71 15.68
CA ASN A 840 51.25 36.47 16.92
C ASN A 840 51.56 34.97 17.07
N SER A 841 52.84 34.63 16.91
CA SER A 841 53.39 33.27 17.09
C SER A 841 54.06 33.11 18.46
N GLY A 842 54.20 34.21 19.23
CA GLY A 842 54.88 34.23 20.53
C GLY A 842 56.37 33.87 20.41
N THR A 843 56.67 32.57 20.52
CA THR A 843 58.02 31.99 20.46
C THR A 843 58.35 31.29 19.13
N GLY A 844 57.37 31.06 18.25
CA GLY A 844 57.62 30.51 16.92
C GLY A 844 58.06 31.57 15.90
N SER A 845 58.01 31.23 14.62
CA SER A 845 58.32 32.13 13.50
C SER A 845 57.08 32.57 12.72
N ILE A 846 57.14 33.78 12.15
CA ILE A 846 56.14 34.29 11.20
C ILE A 846 56.79 34.42 9.83
N SER A 847 56.19 33.84 8.80
CA SER A 847 56.64 33.93 7.41
C SER A 847 55.55 34.50 6.51
N VAL A 848 55.82 35.64 5.87
CA VAL A 848 54.89 36.36 4.99
C VAL A 848 55.51 36.55 3.60
N GLU A 849 54.84 36.04 2.57
CA GLU A 849 55.34 36.04 1.19
C GLU A 849 54.29 36.54 0.19
N SER A 850 54.54 37.70 -0.42
CA SER A 850 53.77 38.23 -1.56
C SER A 850 54.61 38.17 -2.83
N SER A 851 54.29 37.24 -3.74
CA SER A 851 55.13 36.91 -4.91
C SER A 851 55.19 38.01 -5.98
N SER A 852 54.18 38.88 -6.06
CA SER A 852 54.06 39.96 -7.04
C SER A 852 53.42 41.24 -6.47
N GLY A 853 53.13 41.28 -5.17
CA GLY A 853 52.51 42.41 -4.49
C GLY A 853 53.34 42.96 -3.33
N ALA A 854 52.68 43.77 -2.50
CA ALA A 854 53.24 44.40 -1.31
C ALA A 854 52.68 43.78 -0.02
N ILE A 855 53.43 43.89 1.07
CA ILE A 855 52.95 43.66 2.45
C ILE A 855 52.58 45.03 3.03
N ILE A 856 51.34 45.20 3.47
CA ILE A 856 50.74 46.50 3.81
C ILE A 856 50.09 46.41 5.19
N ASP A 857 50.35 47.37 6.06
CA ASP A 857 49.65 47.48 7.34
C ASP A 857 48.15 47.80 7.17
N ALA A 858 47.33 47.24 8.06
CA ALA A 858 45.91 47.48 8.22
C ALA A 858 45.45 47.76 9.68
N ASN A 859 46.34 47.89 10.67
CA ASN A 859 45.98 48.16 12.08
C ASN A 859 46.55 49.50 12.67
N GLY A 860 47.37 50.23 11.93
CA GLY A 860 48.06 51.45 12.36
C GLY A 860 49.30 51.14 13.19
N ASN A 861 49.65 52.00 14.16
CA ASN A 861 50.86 51.84 14.99
C ASN A 861 50.78 50.70 16.03
N ALA A 862 50.23 49.52 15.69
CA ALA A 862 50.05 48.39 16.60
C ALA A 862 50.73 47.14 16.03
N ASP A 863 51.47 46.39 16.85
CA ASP A 863 52.26 45.23 16.42
C ASP A 863 51.59 44.35 15.36
N ASN A 864 52.11 44.39 14.13
CA ASN A 864 51.70 43.48 13.06
C ASN A 864 52.23 42.08 13.30
N PHE A 865 53.51 41.96 13.68
CA PHE A 865 54.19 40.68 13.81
C PHE A 865 54.87 40.54 15.18
N ILE A 866 54.44 39.55 15.95
CA ILE A 866 54.99 39.20 17.27
C ILE A 866 55.50 37.76 17.22
N ALA A 867 56.81 37.57 17.20
CA ALA A 867 57.46 36.26 17.03
C ALA A 867 58.94 36.28 17.42
N GLN A 868 59.57 35.11 17.58
CA GLN A 868 61.02 34.99 17.75
C GLN A 868 61.78 35.37 16.47
N LEU A 869 61.21 35.03 15.30
CA LEU A 869 61.73 35.34 13.96
C LEU A 869 60.58 35.83 13.07
N VAL A 870 60.79 36.92 12.34
CA VAL A 870 59.86 37.42 11.32
C VAL A 870 60.56 37.44 9.95
N ASN A 871 60.03 36.67 9.00
CA ASN A 871 60.49 36.60 7.61
C ASN A 871 59.47 37.27 6.68
N LEU A 872 59.89 38.32 5.97
CA LEU A 872 59.03 39.06 5.04
C LEU A 872 59.62 39.02 3.62
N ARG A 873 58.77 38.70 2.63
CA ARG A 873 59.10 38.66 1.20
C ARG A 873 58.03 39.40 0.40
N ALA A 874 58.44 40.36 -0.41
CA ALA A 874 57.54 41.12 -1.28
C ALA A 874 58.17 41.44 -2.65
N PHE A 875 57.35 41.98 -3.55
CA PHE A 875 57.77 42.50 -4.84
C PHE A 875 57.55 44.01 -4.99
N THR A 876 56.46 44.58 -4.47
CA THR A 876 56.12 46.01 -4.66
C THR A 876 56.20 46.88 -3.42
N GLY A 877 56.76 46.38 -2.32
CA GLY A 877 56.98 47.10 -1.06
C GLY A 877 56.59 46.32 0.20
N ILE A 878 57.10 46.77 1.34
CA ILE A 878 56.78 46.27 2.69
C ILE A 878 56.56 47.51 3.55
N GLY A 879 55.34 47.77 4.01
CA GLY A 879 54.99 49.03 4.65
C GLY A 879 54.94 50.23 3.69
N SER A 880 54.86 51.44 4.25
CA SER A 880 54.79 52.70 3.49
C SER A 880 55.28 53.88 4.33
N PHE A 881 55.71 54.98 3.68
CA PHE A 881 56.10 56.21 4.37
C PHE A 881 55.00 56.86 5.25
N GLU A 882 53.72 56.53 5.01
CA GLU A 882 52.60 57.03 5.82
C GLU A 882 52.28 56.11 7.01
N ASN A 883 52.75 54.85 6.96
CA ASN A 883 52.38 53.79 7.89
C ASN A 883 53.38 52.62 7.73
N SER A 884 54.22 52.42 8.75
CA SER A 884 55.24 51.36 8.79
C SER A 884 54.60 49.98 8.92
N ILE A 885 55.44 48.94 8.98
CA ILE A 885 55.07 47.63 9.53
C ILE A 885 55.65 47.52 10.94
N GLU A 886 54.80 47.39 11.94
CA GLU A 886 55.17 47.27 13.35
C GLU A 886 55.54 45.83 13.71
N THR A 887 56.71 45.66 14.31
CA THR A 887 57.27 44.36 14.66
C THR A 887 57.75 44.33 16.10
N ARG A 888 57.65 43.16 16.72
CA ARG A 888 58.24 42.87 18.02
C ARG A 888 58.89 41.49 17.93
N THR A 889 60.14 41.49 17.48
CA THR A 889 60.89 40.26 17.20
C THR A 889 62.37 40.39 17.55
N ALA A 890 63.00 39.25 17.84
CA ALA A 890 64.42 39.14 18.06
C ALA A 890 65.22 39.00 16.76
N GLU A 891 64.60 38.59 15.65
CA GLU A 891 65.24 38.43 14.34
C GLU A 891 64.34 38.86 13.18
N LEU A 892 64.89 39.64 12.26
CA LEU A 892 64.24 40.08 11.02
C LEU A 892 65.04 39.61 9.79
N ASP A 893 64.35 38.88 8.90
CA ASP A 893 64.82 38.57 7.55
C ASP A 893 63.84 39.14 6.52
N VAL A 894 64.16 40.28 5.93
CA VAL A 894 63.25 41.10 5.11
C VAL A 894 63.86 41.34 3.72
N VAL A 895 63.11 40.99 2.66
CA VAL A 895 63.55 41.19 1.27
C VAL A 895 62.38 41.66 0.39
N ASN A 896 62.53 42.83 -0.24
CA ASN A 896 61.68 43.29 -1.34
C ASN A 896 62.45 43.16 -2.66
N THR A 897 61.92 42.38 -3.59
CA THR A 897 62.65 41.92 -4.79
C THR A 897 62.39 42.75 -6.06
N GLY A 898 61.31 43.54 -6.10
CA GLY A 898 61.00 44.37 -7.26
C GLY A 898 61.96 45.53 -7.42
N ILE A 899 62.28 45.87 -8.67
CA ILE A 899 63.30 46.86 -9.03
C ILE A 899 62.67 48.26 -9.05
N ASN A 900 63.07 49.14 -8.13
CA ASN A 900 62.49 50.47 -7.88
C ASN A 900 60.97 50.43 -7.60
N GLN A 901 60.48 49.36 -6.96
CA GLN A 901 59.08 49.22 -6.61
C GLN A 901 58.92 49.16 -5.08
N GLY A 902 58.38 50.24 -4.53
CA GLY A 902 58.08 50.35 -3.10
C GLY A 902 59.29 50.63 -2.21
N ILE A 903 58.95 50.89 -0.94
CA ILE A 903 59.85 51.03 0.20
C ILE A 903 59.82 49.75 1.04
N ILE A 904 60.86 49.51 1.84
CA ILE A 904 60.71 48.74 3.08
C ILE A 904 60.63 49.73 4.24
N ASP A 905 59.47 49.84 4.88
CA ASP A 905 59.22 50.70 6.02
C ASP A 905 58.80 49.86 7.23
N ILE A 906 59.68 49.74 8.23
CA ILE A 906 59.49 48.85 9.38
C ILE A 906 59.88 49.57 10.67
N ARG A 907 59.04 49.42 11.70
CA ARG A 907 59.36 49.76 13.09
C ARG A 907 59.48 48.49 13.92
N ASN A 908 60.55 48.32 14.71
CA ASN A 908 60.70 47.20 15.64
C ASN A 908 60.84 47.67 17.10
N THR A 909 60.12 46.99 18.00
CA THR A 909 60.22 47.17 19.44
C THR A 909 61.05 46.05 20.07
N GLY A 910 62.18 46.41 20.67
CA GLY A 910 63.10 45.49 21.36
C GLY A 910 64.44 45.29 20.65
N ASP A 911 65.25 44.38 21.19
CA ASP A 911 66.56 44.05 20.64
C ASP A 911 66.40 43.11 19.44
N VAL A 912 67.04 43.43 18.30
CA VAL A 912 66.82 42.72 17.04
C VAL A 912 68.09 42.44 16.25
N LEU A 913 68.16 41.26 15.64
CA LEU A 913 69.13 40.87 14.63
C LEU A 913 68.53 41.07 13.23
N LEU A 914 69.12 41.97 12.44
CA LEU A 914 68.82 42.12 11.01
C LEU A 914 69.70 41.15 10.21
N THR A 915 69.20 39.94 9.95
CA THR A 915 69.93 38.97 9.11
C THR A 915 69.91 39.39 7.65
N LYS A 916 68.77 39.90 7.16
CA LYS A 916 68.65 40.58 5.88
C LYS A 916 67.67 41.74 5.96
N LEU A 917 68.04 42.86 5.34
CA LEU A 917 67.14 43.97 5.06
C LEU A 917 67.47 44.51 3.67
N ILE A 918 66.81 43.97 2.64
CA ILE A 918 67.20 44.13 1.23
C ILE A 918 66.06 44.74 0.41
N ASN A 919 66.28 45.94 -0.13
CA ASN A 919 65.43 46.57 -1.15
C ASN A 919 66.30 47.06 -2.32
N SER A 920 65.69 47.27 -3.49
CA SER A 920 66.30 48.03 -4.58
C SER A 920 65.95 49.52 -4.54
N GLY A 921 64.87 49.89 -3.86
CA GLY A 921 64.48 51.26 -3.53
C GLY A 921 64.81 51.64 -2.10
N ASP A 922 64.09 52.63 -1.56
CA ASP A 922 64.32 53.17 -0.22
C ASP A 922 64.05 52.13 0.89
N ILE A 923 64.75 52.28 2.02
CA ILE A 923 64.53 51.52 3.25
C ILE A 923 64.42 52.52 4.40
N ASN A 924 63.34 52.46 5.16
CA ASN A 924 63.14 53.15 6.43
C ASN A 924 63.04 52.09 7.54
N PHE A 925 63.98 52.10 8.48
CA PHE A 925 63.98 51.17 9.61
C PHE A 925 64.13 51.93 10.92
N ASN A 926 63.23 51.69 11.86
CA ASN A 926 63.22 52.35 13.17
C ASN A 926 63.21 51.29 14.28
N ASN A 927 64.11 51.38 15.26
CA ASN A 927 64.19 50.43 16.37
C ASN A 927 64.24 51.13 17.73
N ASP A 928 63.55 50.57 18.72
CA ASP A 928 63.50 51.16 20.06
C ASP A 928 64.83 50.94 20.84
N THR A 929 65.44 49.75 20.77
CA THR A 929 66.64 49.38 21.54
C THR A 929 67.78 48.84 20.65
N ASN A 930 68.54 47.80 21.04
CA ASN A 930 69.77 47.42 20.35
C ASN A 930 69.49 46.76 18.98
N VAL A 931 70.33 47.07 17.98
CA VAL A 931 70.27 46.45 16.65
C VAL A 931 71.60 45.76 16.35
N THR A 932 71.54 44.47 16.04
CA THR A 932 72.67 43.75 15.44
C THR A 932 72.44 43.64 13.94
N VAL A 933 73.43 44.04 13.13
CA VAL A 933 73.33 44.09 11.66
C VAL A 933 74.21 43.03 11.04
N ASP A 934 73.62 42.12 10.25
CA ASP A 934 74.38 41.28 9.32
C ASP A 934 74.44 41.90 7.92
N THR A 935 73.29 42.06 7.25
CA THR A 935 73.25 42.50 5.85
C THR A 935 72.09 43.48 5.60
N VAL A 936 72.42 44.76 5.35
CA VAL A 936 71.48 45.78 4.83
C VAL A 936 71.88 46.18 3.41
N VAL A 937 70.93 46.15 2.48
CA VAL A 937 71.14 46.50 1.07
C VAL A 937 70.01 47.36 0.54
N ALA A 938 70.31 48.65 0.29
CA ALA A 938 69.53 49.60 -0.49
C ALA A 938 70.27 50.04 -1.78
N ASP A 939 71.48 49.53 -2.04
CA ASP A 939 72.40 49.98 -3.11
C ASP A 939 72.02 49.50 -4.53
N PHE A 940 71.09 48.55 -4.68
CA PHE A 940 70.98 47.64 -5.84
C PHE A 940 70.75 48.34 -7.20
N SER A 941 71.85 48.79 -7.81
CA SER A 941 71.87 49.59 -9.03
C SER A 941 72.07 48.69 -10.26
N LEU A 942 71.11 48.67 -11.18
CA LEU A 942 71.19 47.92 -12.43
C LEU A 942 71.41 48.85 -13.64
N THR A 943 72.21 48.39 -14.59
CA THR A 943 72.31 48.99 -15.92
C THR A 943 71.34 48.25 -16.85
N GLY A 944 70.34 48.96 -17.38
CA GLY A 944 69.38 48.40 -18.33
C GLY A 944 70.01 47.95 -19.64
N ALA A 945 69.32 47.11 -20.41
CA ALA A 945 69.80 46.61 -21.72
C ALA A 945 70.04 47.72 -22.77
N ASN A 946 69.58 48.94 -22.48
CA ASN A 946 69.74 50.18 -23.23
C ASN A 946 70.80 51.14 -22.64
N GLY A 947 71.57 50.71 -21.64
CA GLY A 947 72.65 51.49 -21.02
C GLY A 947 72.21 52.52 -19.98
N SER A 948 70.92 52.57 -19.63
CA SER A 948 70.42 53.45 -18.56
C SER A 948 70.82 52.91 -17.19
N ILE A 949 71.49 53.72 -16.38
CA ILE A 949 71.77 53.41 -14.96
C ILE A 949 70.56 53.87 -14.15
N VAL A 950 70.08 53.01 -13.24
CA VAL A 950 69.23 53.46 -12.13
C VAL A 950 70.07 53.42 -10.86
N ASN A 951 70.09 54.52 -10.12
CA ASN A 951 70.78 54.62 -8.84
C ASN A 951 70.03 53.83 -7.77
N GLY A 952 70.69 53.50 -6.65
CA GLY A 952 70.05 52.78 -5.55
C GLY A 952 69.15 53.70 -4.71
N GLY A 953 68.50 53.12 -3.71
CA GLY A 953 67.66 53.82 -2.76
C GLY A 953 68.41 54.47 -1.59
N ASN A 954 67.65 55.24 -0.83
CA ASN A 954 68.06 55.87 0.42
C ASN A 954 67.81 54.94 1.61
N PHE A 955 68.74 54.88 2.55
CA PHE A 955 68.57 54.17 3.82
C PHE A 955 68.38 55.15 4.97
N PHE A 956 67.15 55.22 5.49
CA PHE A 956 66.80 55.92 6.72
C PHE A 956 66.83 54.92 7.88
N PHE A 957 67.59 55.22 8.93
CA PHE A 957 67.75 54.32 10.07
C PHE A 957 67.74 55.09 11.38
N THR A 958 66.79 54.80 12.26
CA THR A 958 66.71 55.38 13.60
C THR A 958 66.82 54.32 14.68
N VAL A 959 67.61 54.58 15.73
CA VAL A 959 67.60 53.82 16.98
C VAL A 959 67.35 54.77 18.15
N GLU A 960 66.25 54.57 18.86
CA GLU A 960 65.75 55.53 19.87
C GLU A 960 66.45 55.44 21.24
N SER A 961 66.96 54.26 21.63
CA SER A 961 67.73 54.08 22.86
C SER A 961 68.51 52.75 22.86
N GLY A 962 69.62 52.68 22.14
CA GLY A 962 70.39 51.43 22.04
C GLY A 962 71.68 51.52 21.23
N SER A 963 72.41 50.41 21.20
CA SER A 963 73.61 50.25 20.38
C SER A 963 73.29 49.64 19.00
N VAL A 964 74.06 50.03 17.98
CA VAL A 964 74.09 49.35 16.69
C VAL A 964 75.44 48.64 16.53
N LEU A 965 75.41 47.34 16.29
CA LEU A 965 76.59 46.49 16.20
C LEU A 965 76.57 45.65 14.93
N GLY A 966 77.68 45.53 14.22
CA GLY A 966 77.82 44.54 13.14
C GLY A 966 78.00 43.14 13.72
N VAL A 967 77.46 42.11 13.06
CA VAL A 967 77.66 40.70 13.49
C VAL A 967 79.15 40.37 13.64
N ASN A 968 79.45 39.52 14.62
CA ASN A 968 80.81 39.07 14.87
C ASN A 968 81.26 38.07 13.80
N ARG A 969 82.03 38.54 12.82
CA ARG A 969 82.62 37.72 11.74
C ARG A 969 83.98 37.12 12.10
N GLY A 970 84.32 37.04 13.40
CA GLY A 970 85.57 36.49 13.92
C GLY A 970 86.71 37.52 14.09
N PRO A 971 87.82 37.13 14.74
CA PRO A 971 88.94 38.02 15.03
C PRO A 971 89.83 38.22 13.79
N GLY A 972 89.93 39.44 13.29
CA GLY A 972 90.78 39.80 12.15
C GLY A 972 90.32 41.08 11.47
N VAL A 973 90.84 41.35 10.26
CA VAL A 973 90.40 42.47 9.40
C VAL A 973 89.56 42.04 8.20
N GLU A 974 89.31 40.74 8.04
CA GLU A 974 88.57 40.19 6.89
C GLU A 974 87.13 40.70 6.82
N PHE A 975 86.51 41.01 7.97
CA PHE A 975 85.18 41.61 8.03
C PHE A 975 85.08 42.95 7.25
N LEU A 976 86.18 43.70 7.11
CA LEU A 976 86.22 44.95 6.34
C LEU A 976 85.96 44.75 4.83
N THR A 977 85.99 43.52 4.34
CA THR A 977 85.71 43.18 2.92
C THR A 977 84.23 42.90 2.63
N ILE A 978 83.40 42.76 3.67
CA ILE A 978 81.97 42.48 3.57
C ILE A 978 81.23 43.67 4.17
N PRO A 979 80.47 44.45 3.38
CA PRO A 979 79.71 45.57 3.92
C PRO A 979 78.54 45.07 4.76
N ASP A 980 78.39 45.64 5.95
CA ASP A 980 77.23 45.41 6.82
C ASP A 980 76.03 46.24 6.33
N ILE A 981 76.30 47.44 5.76
CA ILE A 981 75.29 48.33 5.15
C ILE A 981 75.77 48.80 3.77
N THR A 982 74.90 48.71 2.77
CA THR A 982 75.09 49.27 1.43
C THR A 982 73.89 50.13 1.01
N ALA A 983 74.10 51.34 0.47
CA ALA A 983 73.03 52.25 0.03
C ALA A 983 73.52 53.25 -1.03
N ASP A 984 72.62 53.95 -1.73
CA ASP A 984 73.02 55.12 -2.53
C ASP A 984 73.31 56.31 -1.61
N SER A 985 72.32 56.71 -0.79
CA SER A 985 72.48 57.64 0.33
C SER A 985 71.99 57.01 1.64
N ALA A 986 72.45 57.51 2.78
CA ALA A 986 72.01 57.04 4.09
C ALA A 986 71.89 58.18 5.13
N GLN A 987 70.82 58.15 5.91
CA GLN A 987 70.60 59.00 7.06
C GLN A 987 70.39 58.12 8.30
N ILE A 988 71.37 58.14 9.20
CA ILE A 988 71.46 57.24 10.36
C ILE A 988 71.46 58.08 11.64
N THR A 989 70.53 57.81 12.55
CA THR A 989 70.39 58.50 13.85
C THR A 989 70.31 57.45 14.96
N VAL A 990 71.28 57.40 15.86
CA VAL A 990 71.38 56.35 16.89
C VAL A 990 71.62 56.98 18.24
N ILE A 991 70.68 56.85 19.18
CA ILE A 991 70.84 57.36 20.54
C ILE A 991 71.62 56.31 21.36
N GLY A 992 72.91 56.22 21.04
CA GLY A 992 73.86 55.24 21.55
C GLY A 992 75.06 55.03 20.59
N PRO A 993 75.89 54.00 20.80
CA PRO A 993 77.07 53.75 19.97
C PRO A 993 76.71 53.03 18.66
N PHE A 994 77.32 53.47 17.56
CA PHE A 994 77.26 52.85 16.24
C PHE A 994 78.64 52.23 15.90
N GLY A 995 78.75 50.93 16.13
CA GLY A 995 80.01 50.17 16.07
C GLY A 995 80.80 50.18 17.38
N THR A 996 81.95 49.50 17.39
CA THR A 996 82.88 49.44 18.55
C THR A 996 84.33 49.58 18.10
N PHE A 997 85.23 49.91 19.03
CA PHE A 997 86.68 49.93 18.81
C PHE A 997 87.26 48.64 18.19
N GLN A 998 86.64 47.48 18.41
CA GLN A 998 87.11 46.18 17.92
C GLN A 998 86.37 45.68 16.67
N ARG A 999 85.15 46.18 16.44
CA ARG A 999 84.31 45.86 15.28
C ARG A 999 83.71 47.16 14.73
N LEU A 1000 84.37 47.70 13.72
CA LEU A 1000 83.88 48.84 12.94
C LEU A 1000 82.64 48.41 12.15
N MET A 1001 81.70 49.34 11.95
CA MET A 1001 80.61 49.17 10.99
C MET A 1001 81.15 49.39 9.57
N VAL A 1002 80.95 48.41 8.68
CA VAL A 1002 81.44 48.45 7.30
C VAL A 1002 80.35 49.00 6.40
N LEU A 1003 80.54 50.22 5.88
CA LEU A 1003 79.58 50.93 5.05
C LEU A 1003 80.07 51.03 3.60
N LYS A 1004 79.17 50.87 2.64
CA LYS A 1004 79.36 51.23 1.23
C LYS A 1004 78.20 52.14 0.82
N VAL A 1005 78.42 53.46 0.95
CA VAL A 1005 77.47 54.51 0.61
C VAL A 1005 78.09 55.37 -0.49
N ARG A 1006 77.29 55.82 -1.45
CA ARG A 1006 77.77 56.44 -2.69
C ARG A 1006 77.69 57.96 -2.67
N SER A 1007 76.48 58.47 -2.43
CA SER A 1007 76.09 59.86 -2.60
C SER A 1007 76.24 60.61 -1.28
N ASP A 1008 75.22 60.57 -0.40
CA ASP A 1008 75.20 61.33 0.85
C ASP A 1008 75.15 60.40 2.08
N LEU A 1009 75.96 60.69 3.11
CA LEU A 1009 75.85 60.07 4.44
C LEU A 1009 75.70 61.13 5.52
N THR A 1010 74.61 61.05 6.29
CA THR A 1010 74.45 61.77 7.56
C THR A 1010 74.40 60.77 8.71
N LEU A 1011 75.29 60.93 9.70
CA LEU A 1011 75.33 60.11 10.91
C LEU A 1011 75.26 60.98 12.17
N VAL A 1012 74.39 60.59 13.09
CA VAL A 1012 74.30 61.14 14.46
C VAL A 1012 74.34 59.98 15.44
N SER A 1013 75.33 59.95 16.34
CA SER A 1013 75.43 58.92 17.40
C SER A 1013 76.18 59.42 18.64
N SER A 1014 76.16 58.69 19.76
CA SER A 1014 77.05 59.02 20.90
C SER A 1014 78.49 58.57 20.65
N PHE A 1015 78.70 57.65 19.71
CA PHE A 1015 80.00 57.12 19.32
C PHE A 1015 79.91 56.49 17.94
N SER A 1016 80.67 56.98 16.96
CA SER A 1016 80.74 56.41 15.61
C SER A 1016 82.05 55.66 15.38
N SER A 1017 81.97 54.45 14.82
CA SER A 1017 83.12 53.63 14.48
C SER A 1017 82.94 52.99 13.12
N LEU A 1018 83.54 53.60 12.09
CA LEU A 1018 83.20 53.37 10.68
C LEU A 1018 84.39 52.89 9.86
N PHE A 1019 84.10 52.10 8.83
CA PHE A 1019 85.00 51.85 7.70
C PHE A 1019 84.23 51.94 6.38
N PHE A 1020 84.77 52.67 5.41
CA PHE A 1020 84.15 52.85 4.09
C PHE A 1020 84.75 51.92 3.04
N LEU A 1021 83.96 50.95 2.59
CA LEU A 1021 84.35 49.97 1.57
C LEU A 1021 84.10 50.56 0.16
N GLY A 1022 85.16 51.11 -0.43
CA GLY A 1022 85.15 51.68 -1.79
C GLY A 1022 85.48 53.18 -1.85
N GLY A 1023 85.61 53.86 -0.70
CA GLY A 1023 85.86 55.30 -0.57
C GLY A 1023 84.80 55.98 0.29
N GLU A 1024 85.10 57.18 0.80
CA GLU A 1024 84.10 58.01 1.49
C GLU A 1024 82.99 58.47 0.50
N PRO A 1025 81.74 58.63 0.96
CA PRO A 1025 80.63 59.11 0.12
C PRO A 1025 80.83 60.57 -0.32
N THR A 1026 80.17 60.98 -1.41
CA THR A 1026 80.37 62.32 -2.02
C THR A 1026 80.07 63.49 -1.09
N THR A 1027 79.08 63.35 -0.19
CA THR A 1027 78.98 64.19 1.00
C THR A 1027 78.91 63.33 2.25
N PHE A 1028 79.62 63.75 3.30
CA PHE A 1028 79.65 63.04 4.57
C PHE A 1028 79.57 64.02 5.73
N THR A 1029 78.52 63.90 6.54
CA THR A 1029 78.31 64.65 7.76
C THR A 1029 78.17 63.68 8.93
N ASP A 1030 79.18 63.62 9.79
CA ASP A 1030 79.12 62.93 11.08
C ASP A 1030 79.07 64.00 12.18
N THR A 1031 78.00 64.03 12.97
CA THR A 1031 77.87 64.89 14.15
C THR A 1031 77.81 64.09 15.44
N SER A 1032 78.39 62.89 15.45
CA SER A 1032 78.47 62.06 16.65
C SER A 1032 79.40 62.65 17.70
N ASP A 1033 79.09 62.45 18.98
CA ASP A 1033 79.85 63.02 20.12
C ASP A 1033 81.32 62.58 20.13
N ILE A 1034 81.57 61.31 19.76
CA ILE A 1034 82.91 60.71 19.65
C ILE A 1034 83.02 60.04 18.28
N GLN A 1035 84.02 60.42 17.48
CA GLN A 1035 84.20 59.90 16.12
C GLN A 1035 85.54 59.16 16.00
N LEU A 1036 85.48 57.88 15.63
CA LEU A 1036 86.66 57.08 15.31
C LEU A 1036 86.76 56.85 13.80
N ARG A 1037 87.68 57.60 13.19
CA ARG A 1037 88.17 57.36 11.82
C ARG A 1037 89.62 56.88 11.91
N ILE A 1038 89.99 55.85 11.16
CA ILE A 1038 91.36 55.32 11.12
C ILE A 1038 92.38 56.40 10.64
N LEU A 1039 91.94 57.44 9.93
CA LEU A 1039 92.82 58.46 9.34
C LEU A 1039 92.86 59.84 10.04
N ASP A 1040 91.89 60.24 10.88
CA ASP A 1040 91.75 61.66 11.28
C ASP A 1040 92.10 62.04 12.74
N SER A 1041 92.33 61.11 13.67
CA SER A 1041 92.58 61.46 15.08
C SER A 1041 93.88 60.97 15.72
N LEU A 1042 94.73 60.21 15.02
CA LEU A 1042 96.11 59.93 15.48
C LEU A 1042 97.03 61.18 15.47
N ASN A 1043 96.55 62.32 14.99
CA ASN A 1043 97.27 63.61 14.99
C ASN A 1043 96.75 64.65 16.02
N SER A 1044 95.72 64.36 16.82
CA SER A 1044 95.17 65.33 17.81
C SER A 1044 95.25 64.91 19.29
N VAL A 1045 95.73 63.70 19.61
CA VAL A 1045 95.97 63.22 20.99
C VAL A 1045 97.45 63.18 21.40
N SER A 1046 98.30 63.98 20.74
CA SER A 1046 99.67 64.26 21.17
C SER A 1046 99.73 65.20 22.40
N GLY A 1047 99.04 64.84 23.49
CA GLY A 1047 98.90 65.73 24.65
C GLY A 1047 98.45 65.12 25.98
N GLN A 1048 97.87 63.92 26.04
CA GLN A 1048 97.48 63.30 27.32
C GLN A 1048 98.02 61.88 27.48
N GLN A 1049 99.07 61.82 28.31
CA GLN A 1049 99.56 60.71 29.12
C GLN A 1049 99.13 59.29 28.72
N LEU A 1050 99.95 58.69 27.88
CA LEU A 1050 100.12 57.25 27.76
C LEU A 1050 100.27 56.62 29.16
N ILE A 1051 99.31 55.78 29.56
CA ILE A 1051 99.53 54.75 30.58
C ILE A 1051 99.74 53.45 29.81
N GLU A 1052 100.99 53.01 29.73
CA GLU A 1052 101.29 51.64 29.33
C GLU A 1052 100.66 50.68 30.34
N VAL A 1053 99.78 49.81 29.86
CA VAL A 1053 99.45 48.57 30.56
C VAL A 1053 100.12 47.45 29.78
N GLU A 1054 100.98 46.71 30.47
CA GLU A 1054 101.85 45.69 29.89
C GLU A 1054 101.05 44.60 29.16
N SER A 1055 101.68 43.97 28.16
CA SER A 1055 101.02 42.91 27.39
C SER A 1055 100.70 41.70 28.27
N LEU A 1056 99.51 41.12 28.08
CA LEU A 1056 98.97 40.01 28.87
C LEU A 1056 99.68 38.65 28.64
N ALA A 1057 100.91 38.66 28.10
CA ALA A 1057 101.66 37.47 27.68
C ALA A 1057 102.66 36.96 28.73
N ASP A 1058 103.13 37.79 29.67
CA ASP A 1058 104.20 37.45 30.63
C ASP A 1058 103.75 37.36 32.11
N VAL A 1059 102.44 37.30 32.38
CA VAL A 1059 101.93 37.04 33.74
C VAL A 1059 101.99 35.55 34.07
N ASN A 1060 102.89 35.19 35.00
CA ASN A 1060 103.12 33.81 35.44
C ASN A 1060 101.86 33.16 36.07
N ARG A 1061 101.48 31.98 35.55
CA ARG A 1061 100.36 31.14 36.03
C ARG A 1061 100.68 30.47 37.38
N ALA A 1062 100.66 31.21 38.50
CA ALA A 1062 100.92 30.61 39.82
C ALA A 1062 100.33 31.30 41.07
N ILE A 1063 99.49 32.36 40.95
CA ILE A 1063 99.13 33.22 42.12
C ILE A 1063 97.62 33.26 42.44
N PHE A 1064 96.77 32.55 41.69
CA PHE A 1064 95.36 32.35 42.07
C PHE A 1064 95.05 30.87 42.29
N THR A 1065 95.39 30.38 43.49
CA THR A 1065 94.84 29.15 44.08
C THR A 1065 94.45 29.43 45.53
N ASP A 1066 93.27 28.94 45.92
CA ASP A 1066 92.60 29.30 47.17
C ASP A 1066 93.41 29.02 48.44
N LEU A 1067 93.30 29.94 49.40
CA LEU A 1067 93.63 29.70 50.80
C LEU A 1067 92.32 29.64 51.61
N ARG A 1068 91.78 28.43 51.82
CA ARG A 1068 90.84 28.19 52.92
C ARG A 1068 91.62 27.63 54.11
N ASN A 1069 91.33 28.14 55.31
CA ASN A 1069 91.54 27.39 56.54
C ASN A 1069 90.32 27.58 57.44
N TYR A 1070 89.79 26.48 57.96
CA TYR A 1070 88.61 26.40 58.83
C TYR A 1070 89.04 26.02 60.25
N ASP A 1071 88.28 26.46 61.26
CA ASP A 1071 88.13 25.90 62.63
C ASP A 1071 87.31 26.90 63.46
N THR A 1072 86.49 26.57 64.47
CA THR A 1072 85.94 25.27 64.94
C THR A 1072 84.75 25.54 65.87
N GLU A 1073 83.59 24.98 65.56
CA GLU A 1073 82.90 24.07 66.49
C GLU A 1073 82.74 22.74 65.71
N GLU A 1074 83.54 21.75 66.11
CA GLU A 1074 83.59 20.33 65.67
C GLU A 1074 83.05 19.93 64.27
N ILE A 1075 83.59 20.61 63.25
CA ILE A 1075 84.19 20.07 62.00
C ILE A 1075 83.36 18.99 61.25
N ALA A 1076 82.77 19.21 60.08
CA ALA A 1076 83.16 19.90 58.83
C ALA A 1076 83.87 19.03 57.75
N VAL A 1077 83.10 18.76 56.68
CA VAL A 1077 83.46 18.82 55.25
C VAL A 1077 84.62 17.96 54.73
N ARG A 1078 84.27 16.75 54.28
CA ARG A 1078 84.64 16.15 52.97
C ARG A 1078 83.74 14.92 52.73
N LEU A 1079 83.39 14.49 51.52
CA LEU A 1079 83.79 14.84 50.15
C LEU A 1079 82.49 14.99 49.31
N PRO A 1080 82.40 14.47 48.07
CA PRO A 1080 81.14 13.95 47.49
C PRO A 1080 80.47 12.74 48.17
N ARG A 1081 79.31 12.32 47.63
CA ARG A 1081 78.32 11.34 48.15
C ARG A 1081 77.74 11.88 49.48
N ASP A 1082 76.76 12.80 49.46
CA ASP A 1082 75.55 12.89 48.61
C ASP A 1082 75.72 13.03 47.08
N GLN A 1083 76.68 13.80 46.56
CA GLN A 1083 76.90 13.90 45.11
C GLN A 1083 77.48 12.61 44.48
N ILE A 1084 77.68 12.60 43.14
CA ILE A 1084 77.75 11.42 42.24
C ILE A 1084 76.38 11.24 41.53
N PHE A 1085 76.36 10.53 40.39
CA PHE A 1085 75.31 10.53 39.36
C PHE A 1085 74.37 9.29 39.41
N GLU A 1086 73.21 9.38 38.75
CA GLU A 1086 72.12 8.38 38.79
C GLU A 1086 72.02 7.47 37.53
N ASP A 1087 72.96 7.56 36.58
CA ASP A 1087 73.28 6.44 35.69
C ASP A 1087 74.06 5.32 36.41
N GLU A 1088 74.34 5.53 37.70
CA GLU A 1088 75.19 4.76 38.60
C GLU A 1088 76.66 4.74 38.14
N LEU A 1089 77.62 5.07 39.01
CA LEU A 1089 78.00 4.21 40.15
C LEU A 1089 78.38 2.77 39.73
N GLN A 1090 78.60 2.50 38.42
CA GLN A 1090 79.00 1.19 37.89
C GLN A 1090 80.30 0.59 38.47
N ASP A 1091 81.03 1.31 39.32
CA ASP A 1091 81.90 0.76 40.37
C ASP A 1091 82.21 1.82 41.47
N TYR A 1092 81.30 2.06 42.43
CA TYR A 1092 81.64 2.73 43.72
C TYR A 1092 81.26 1.95 44.98
N ASP A 1093 80.59 0.80 44.82
CA ASP A 1093 80.27 -0.11 45.94
C ASP A 1093 81.21 -1.32 45.94
N VAL A 1094 82.36 -1.19 46.61
CA VAL A 1094 83.07 -2.32 47.19
C VAL A 1094 83.39 -2.02 48.66
N GLN A 1095 82.46 -2.46 49.52
CA GLN A 1095 82.46 -2.49 51.00
C GLN A 1095 82.06 -1.22 51.75
#